data_AF-A0A369Q5I2-F1
#
_entry.id   AF-A0A369Q5I2-F1
#
_cell.length_a   1.000
_cell.length_b   1.000
_cell.length_c   1.000
_cell.angle_alpha   90.00
_cell.angle_beta   90.00
_cell.angle_gamma   90.00
#
_symmetry.space_group_name_H-M   'P 1'
#
loop_
_entity.id
_entity.type
_entity.pdbx_description
1 polymer ?
#
loop_
_entity_poly.entity_id
_entity_poly.type
_entity_poly.pdbx_seq_one_letter_code
_entity_poly.pdbx_strand_id
1 'polypeptide(L)'
;MKKIYFFCQALWHGNWKNYAFSSLLALGLLFLNACSLQPEKGWQPEVKTTTSANVINPNTEQPTVLGSQLPNPYLLANMRRAYTNVKGGTWTTLAATNLYVRFKPTTKEQLITLEETLDLDLFDEPLDYQVITEGDYYQDPAVPSDQITWQYAVVPTNFTFPAGITYQTLASVHIPTDIAVEVEAERLAGLNADGDDLAGNAAAITQRIPDCNPGYHFDYDLNKCVPDGCPTGYVWDDVLKKCVSAPVTPPSPAVSTIGKINVQDTQLGVQGLQKLRVVAKRWFKIERMYTNSTGNFTSTAKFRNKVKVILKFKNENASIRSIRGVRFWQVISSVKKVLGKFSGSQINNIPAYTFVRNNDVNSLQTRDWVAATTHNAVQQYRSLIIAQGTSAPPAGLRILISNWGSLGGTGAAPLFGIRFWDGLETAFVNNFIASAVNPVAGGFNTMVGYLKRQIDVVYNYNVSDYTKINSDLVVETIFHELSHTALYTQAGNLWYTAAVDATINEIISATVSSSPNPYGRGNTSSSPIIALNEGWASHYGQFLADARYGTNSSCVRVQDYQTSTCSNGTIRPHIAALEAFNPLLPDDPFKWIPRGLFQDLIDNTPGEITVNDQVSLYTNLQLINAIDSEIRSPQLYRERLLSENSNNQATQVRDLFRQYGYQ
;
A
#
# COMPACT_ATOMS: atom_id res chain seq x y z
N MET A 1 27.85 44.04 29.40
CA MET A 1 28.11 45.11 30.40
C MET A 1 26.79 45.77 30.77
N LYS A 2 26.48 45.86 32.09
CA LYS A 2 25.36 46.58 32.76
C LYS A 2 23.94 46.00 32.56
N LYS A 3 23.38 45.28 33.56
CA LYS A 3 22.59 45.73 34.75
C LYS A 3 21.14 46.12 34.36
N ILE A 4 20.09 45.33 34.66
CA ILE A 4 19.43 44.99 35.95
C ILE A 4 18.50 46.11 36.48
N TYR A 5 17.30 45.70 36.94
CA TYR A 5 16.27 46.29 37.84
C TYR A 5 14.93 46.62 37.14
N PHE A 6 13.75 46.12 37.56
CA PHE A 6 13.13 45.92 38.89
C PHE A 6 12.30 44.59 38.95
N PHE A 7 12.49 43.64 39.90
CA PHE A 7 11.96 43.47 41.29
C PHE A 7 10.42 43.31 41.41
N CYS A 8 9.87 42.10 41.69
CA CYS A 8 9.57 41.45 43.02
C CYS A 8 8.57 42.25 43.89
N GLN A 9 7.57 41.73 44.62
CA GLN A 9 7.40 40.45 45.34
C GLN A 9 5.97 40.43 45.94
N ALA A 10 5.37 39.25 46.15
CA ALA A 10 4.70 38.85 47.41
C ALA A 10 3.86 37.57 47.23
N LEU A 11 4.31 36.44 47.78
CA LEU A 11 3.70 35.81 48.97
C LEU A 11 4.38 34.47 49.25
N TRP A 12 4.79 34.33 50.51
CA TRP A 12 5.47 33.20 51.11
C TRP A 12 4.48 32.49 52.06
N HIS A 13 4.69 31.19 52.25
CA HIS A 13 4.05 30.25 53.19
C HIS A 13 2.83 29.43 52.73
N GLY A 14 3.05 28.10 52.70
CA GLY A 14 2.00 27.10 52.70
C GLY A 14 2.47 25.81 52.05
N ASN A 15 2.75 24.78 52.85
CA ASN A 15 2.99 23.40 52.40
C ASN A 15 1.88 22.93 51.43
N TRP A 16 2.22 21.98 50.53
CA TRP A 16 1.57 20.67 50.34
C TRP A 16 1.95 20.09 48.96
N LYS A 17 2.65 18.94 49.01
CA LYS A 17 2.73 17.77 48.11
C LYS A 17 2.52 17.91 46.59
N ASN A 18 3.50 17.33 45.87
CA ASN A 18 3.43 16.63 44.58
C ASN A 18 2.85 17.39 43.38
N TYR A 19 3.70 17.72 42.41
CA TYR A 19 3.69 17.23 41.01
C TYR A 19 4.66 18.08 40.17
N ALA A 20 5.48 17.38 39.37
CA ALA A 20 6.10 17.82 38.13
C ALA A 20 6.85 19.17 38.09
N PHE A 21 8.19 19.11 38.01
CA PHE A 21 8.94 20.00 37.12
C PHE A 21 10.34 19.43 36.88
N SER A 22 10.65 19.09 35.63
CA SER A 22 11.90 19.50 34.98
C SER A 22 11.87 19.11 33.51
N SER A 23 11.06 19.84 32.74
CA SER A 23 11.39 20.20 31.36
C SER A 23 12.49 21.27 31.39
N LEU A 24 13.34 21.27 30.34
CA LEU A 24 14.45 22.18 30.06
C LEU A 24 15.82 21.78 30.63
N LEU A 25 16.50 20.86 29.95
CA LEU A 25 17.85 21.09 29.42
C LEU A 25 18.26 19.91 28.51
N ALA A 26 18.39 20.16 27.21
CA ALA A 26 19.34 19.54 26.26
C ALA A 26 18.86 19.76 24.82
N LEU A 27 18.99 21.01 24.35
CA LEU A 27 19.24 21.25 22.93
C LEU A 27 20.72 20.89 22.71
N GLY A 28 20.99 19.82 21.96
CA GLY A 28 22.37 19.46 21.62
C GLY A 28 22.49 18.04 21.06
N LEU A 29 22.64 17.96 19.74
CA LEU A 29 23.22 16.85 18.96
C LEU A 29 22.56 15.46 19.11
N LEU A 30 21.69 15.14 18.16
CA LEU A 30 21.33 13.76 17.86
C LEU A 30 21.45 13.50 16.35
N PHE A 31 22.48 12.74 16.01
CA PHE A 31 22.71 12.18 14.69
C PHE A 31 22.75 10.63 14.83
N LEU A 32 21.61 10.02 14.47
CA LEU A 32 21.44 8.90 13.52
C LEU A 32 21.58 7.38 13.96
N ASN A 33 20.78 6.48 13.30
CA ASN A 33 21.07 5.13 12.67
C ASN A 33 20.39 3.81 13.06
N ALA A 34 19.57 3.25 12.17
CA ALA A 34 19.37 1.79 12.01
C ALA A 34 19.16 1.44 10.50
N CYS A 35 19.62 0.24 10.08
CA CYS A 35 19.96 -0.25 8.72
C CYS A 35 18.96 0.04 7.58
N SER A 36 19.33 0.43 6.34
CA SER A 36 20.59 0.48 5.57
C SER A 36 20.83 1.89 5.00
N LEU A 37 21.21 2.91 5.72
CA LEU A 37 22.28 3.11 6.67
C LEU A 37 22.00 4.54 7.13
N GLN A 38 22.29 4.86 8.38
CA GLN A 38 22.73 6.22 8.64
C GLN A 38 24.07 6.04 9.43
N PRO A 39 25.03 6.99 9.56
CA PRO A 39 25.04 8.40 9.20
C PRO A 39 26.28 8.92 8.47
N GLU A 40 26.10 10.01 7.73
CA GLU A 40 27.24 10.86 7.39
C GLU A 40 27.50 11.83 8.56
N LYS A 41 28.58 11.62 9.31
CA LYS A 41 29.12 12.64 10.22
C LYS A 41 30.09 13.52 9.44
N GLY A 42 29.66 14.73 9.10
CA GLY A 42 30.53 15.73 8.50
C GLY A 42 29.86 17.00 7.98
N TRP A 43 28.99 17.67 8.75
CA TRP A 43 28.62 19.06 8.39
C TRP A 43 28.08 19.88 9.57
N GLN A 44 28.51 21.15 9.65
CA GLN A 44 28.06 22.18 10.61
C GLN A 44 26.71 22.80 10.15
N PRO A 45 25.84 23.25 11.05
CA PRO A 45 24.47 23.63 10.70
C PRO A 45 24.41 24.99 10.00
N GLU A 46 23.82 25.06 8.80
CA GLU A 46 23.39 26.32 8.19
C GLU A 46 21.88 26.49 8.30
N VAL A 47 21.47 27.58 8.97
CA VAL A 47 20.07 28.02 9.09
C VAL A 47 19.68 28.70 7.78
N LYS A 48 18.75 28.13 7.02
CA LYS A 48 18.18 28.80 5.84
C LYS A 48 16.92 29.57 6.19
N THR A 49 17.04 30.90 6.13
CA THR A 49 15.94 31.86 6.13
C THR A 49 15.13 31.81 4.84
N THR A 50 13.81 31.83 4.99
CA THR A 50 12.80 31.85 3.93
C THR A 50 12.68 33.23 3.28
N THR A 51 12.67 33.29 1.94
CA THR A 51 12.04 34.37 1.19
C THR A 51 11.03 33.79 0.19
N SER A 52 9.86 34.43 0.19
CA SER A 52 8.62 34.03 -0.46
C SER A 52 8.51 34.48 -1.90
N ALA A 53 7.96 33.62 -2.76
CA ALA A 53 7.14 33.99 -3.92
C ALA A 53 6.14 32.86 -4.22
N ASN A 54 4.88 33.22 -4.46
CA ASN A 54 3.74 32.31 -4.67
C ASN A 54 3.97 31.35 -5.85
N VAL A 55 4.25 30.08 -5.52
CA VAL A 55 4.16 28.93 -6.42
C VAL A 55 3.30 27.90 -5.68
N ILE A 56 2.24 27.42 -6.34
CA ILE A 56 1.40 26.33 -5.82
C ILE A 56 2.30 25.12 -5.54
N ASN A 57 2.35 24.65 -4.30
CA ASN A 57 3.23 23.57 -3.88
C ASN A 57 2.73 22.21 -4.42
N PRO A 58 3.45 21.53 -5.34
CA PRO A 58 3.06 20.25 -5.92
C PRO A 58 3.01 19.07 -4.92
N ASN A 59 3.34 19.31 -3.65
CA ASN A 59 3.41 18.28 -2.59
C ASN A 59 2.20 18.28 -1.65
N THR A 60 1.11 18.98 -2.01
CA THR A 60 -0.11 19.04 -1.18
C THR A 60 -1.29 18.41 -1.90
N GLU A 61 -2.00 17.51 -1.22
CA GLU A 61 -3.21 16.88 -1.76
C GLU A 61 -4.27 17.93 -2.09
N GLN A 62 -4.86 17.83 -3.28
CA GLN A 62 -5.87 18.78 -3.74
C GLN A 62 -7.28 18.23 -3.51
N PRO A 63 -8.25 19.05 -3.06
CA PRO A 63 -9.63 18.62 -2.93
C PRO A 63 -10.31 18.54 -4.30
N THR A 64 -11.14 17.52 -4.48
CA THR A 64 -12.13 17.46 -5.56
C THR A 64 -13.24 18.47 -5.27
N VAL A 65 -13.55 19.31 -6.25
CA VAL A 65 -14.60 20.34 -6.15
C VAL A 65 -15.80 19.89 -6.97
N LEU A 66 -16.95 19.79 -6.30
CA LEU A 66 -18.22 19.42 -6.91
C LEU A 66 -19.05 20.65 -7.26
N GLY A 67 -19.82 20.54 -8.34
CA GLY A 67 -20.83 21.50 -8.76
C GLY A 67 -22.22 21.04 -8.38
N SER A 68 -23.18 21.27 -9.27
CA SER A 68 -24.58 20.89 -9.06
C SER A 68 -24.78 19.36 -9.11
N GLN A 69 -25.77 18.88 -8.38
CA GLN A 69 -26.28 17.52 -8.56
C GLN A 69 -26.95 17.41 -9.94
N LEU A 70 -26.63 16.33 -10.65
CA LEU A 70 -27.13 16.07 -11.99
C LEU A 70 -28.33 15.10 -11.93
N PRO A 71 -29.35 15.26 -12.79
CA PRO A 71 -30.45 14.31 -12.92
C PRO A 71 -29.94 12.90 -13.26
N ASN A 72 -30.37 11.89 -12.50
CA ASN A 72 -29.93 10.50 -12.69
C ASN A 72 -30.59 9.87 -13.94
N PRO A 73 -29.84 9.57 -15.01
CA PRO A 73 -30.41 9.00 -16.22
C PRO A 73 -30.72 7.50 -16.09
N TYR A 74 -30.14 6.80 -15.11
CA TYR A 74 -30.27 5.36 -14.92
C TYR A 74 -31.49 4.95 -14.09
N LEU A 75 -32.33 5.90 -13.67
CA LEU A 75 -33.62 5.62 -13.02
C LEU A 75 -34.53 4.82 -13.94
N LEU A 76 -35.33 3.90 -13.37
CA LEU A 76 -36.20 3.00 -14.15
C LEU A 76 -37.16 3.75 -15.07
N ALA A 77 -37.73 4.88 -14.65
CA ALA A 77 -38.60 5.70 -15.49
C ALA A 77 -37.89 6.18 -16.77
N ASN A 78 -36.68 6.72 -16.63
CA ASN A 78 -35.85 7.19 -17.74
C ASN A 78 -35.42 6.01 -18.63
N MET A 79 -34.98 4.91 -18.02
CA MET A 79 -34.52 3.73 -18.74
C MET A 79 -35.65 3.06 -19.54
N ARG A 80 -36.84 2.89 -18.96
CA ARG A 80 -38.00 2.32 -19.67
C ARG A 80 -38.36 3.16 -20.89
N ARG A 81 -38.38 4.49 -20.74
CA ARG A 81 -38.65 5.41 -21.84
C ARG A 81 -37.53 5.37 -22.89
N ALA A 82 -36.27 5.29 -22.47
CA ALA A 82 -35.14 5.17 -23.38
C ALA A 82 -35.20 3.86 -24.20
N TYR A 83 -35.49 2.73 -23.56
CA TYR A 83 -35.70 1.46 -24.24
C TYR A 83 -36.87 1.51 -25.23
N THR A 84 -38.01 2.11 -24.85
CA THR A 84 -39.14 2.33 -25.76
C THR A 84 -38.73 3.17 -26.97
N ASN A 85 -37.99 4.26 -26.77
CA ASN A 85 -37.57 5.16 -27.84
C ASN A 85 -36.54 4.51 -28.79
N VAL A 86 -35.64 3.68 -28.26
CA VAL A 86 -34.53 3.08 -29.03
C VAL A 86 -34.89 1.72 -29.64
N LYS A 87 -35.69 0.91 -28.95
CA LYS A 87 -36.00 -0.48 -29.34
C LYS A 87 -37.46 -0.70 -29.73
N GLY A 88 -38.34 0.27 -29.46
CA GLY A 88 -39.79 0.09 -29.61
C GLY A 88 -40.39 -0.80 -28.52
N GLY A 89 -41.71 -0.96 -28.55
CA GLY A 89 -42.45 -1.82 -27.61
C GLY A 89 -42.64 -1.22 -26.21
N THR A 90 -43.11 -2.05 -25.27
CA THR A 90 -43.41 -1.65 -23.88
C THR A 90 -42.46 -2.34 -22.92
N TRP A 91 -41.73 -1.56 -22.13
CA TRP A 91 -40.67 -2.04 -21.23
C TRP A 91 -41.05 -1.96 -19.75
N THR A 92 -42.33 -2.12 -19.41
CA THR A 92 -42.83 -1.99 -18.03
C THR A 92 -42.23 -2.99 -17.04
N THR A 93 -41.70 -4.12 -17.53
CA THR A 93 -41.02 -5.15 -16.71
C THR A 93 -39.52 -4.92 -16.54
N LEU A 94 -38.97 -3.82 -17.04
CA LEU A 94 -37.55 -3.49 -16.83
C LEU A 94 -37.30 -3.30 -15.34
N ALA A 95 -36.37 -4.09 -14.78
CA ALA A 95 -36.02 -4.10 -13.37
C ALA A 95 -34.65 -3.46 -13.11
N ALA A 96 -34.41 -2.99 -11.89
CA ALA A 96 -33.11 -2.46 -11.51
C ALA A 96 -32.05 -3.57 -11.51
N THR A 97 -30.86 -3.25 -12.01
CA THR A 97 -29.71 -4.16 -12.00
C THR A 97 -28.82 -3.91 -10.80
N ASN A 98 -28.77 -2.66 -10.33
CA ASN A 98 -27.88 -2.21 -9.28
C ASN A 98 -28.56 -1.22 -8.34
N LEU A 99 -27.95 -1.03 -7.17
CA LEU A 99 -28.26 0.01 -6.21
C LEU A 99 -27.10 1.00 -6.19
N TYR A 100 -27.41 2.29 -6.30
CA TYR A 100 -26.51 3.37 -5.94
C TYR A 100 -26.65 3.63 -4.45
N VAL A 101 -25.58 3.42 -3.70
CA VAL A 101 -25.59 3.44 -2.23
C VAL A 101 -24.47 4.29 -1.69
N ARG A 102 -24.61 4.73 -0.44
CA ARG A 102 -23.50 5.29 0.34
C ARG A 102 -23.46 4.69 1.74
N PHE A 103 -22.26 4.53 2.27
CA PHE A 103 -21.97 4.02 3.60
C PHE A 103 -21.36 5.12 4.47
N LYS A 104 -21.73 5.16 5.75
CA LYS A 104 -21.14 6.03 6.77
C LYS A 104 -20.39 5.17 7.79
N PRO A 105 -19.21 4.62 7.45
CA PRO A 105 -18.37 3.95 8.43
C PRO A 105 -17.92 4.98 9.48
N THR A 106 -18.08 4.62 10.74
CA THR A 106 -17.69 5.46 11.90
C THR A 106 -16.48 4.89 12.64
N THR A 107 -16.08 3.66 12.31
CA THR A 107 -14.89 3.01 12.88
C THR A 107 -13.99 2.45 11.78
N LYS A 108 -12.73 2.21 12.15
CA LYS A 108 -11.74 1.54 11.31
C LYS A 108 -12.23 0.18 10.82
N GLU A 109 -12.82 -0.63 11.70
CA GLU A 109 -13.28 -1.99 11.42
C GLU A 109 -14.42 -1.99 10.39
N GLN A 110 -15.30 -0.99 10.45
CA GLN A 110 -16.36 -0.81 9.45
C GLN A 110 -15.77 -0.46 8.08
N LEU A 111 -14.77 0.42 8.02
CA LEU A 111 -14.09 0.75 6.77
C LEU A 111 -13.33 -0.46 6.19
N ILE A 112 -12.61 -1.22 7.02
CA ILE A 112 -11.95 -2.49 6.63
C ILE A 112 -12.97 -3.47 6.05
N THR A 113 -14.15 -3.58 6.66
CA THR A 113 -15.20 -4.49 6.15
C THR A 113 -15.60 -4.12 4.72
N LEU A 114 -15.77 -2.84 4.43
CA LEU A 114 -16.14 -2.37 3.08
C LEU A 114 -14.98 -2.50 2.07
N GLU A 115 -13.76 -2.10 2.45
CA GLU A 115 -12.59 -2.02 1.57
C GLU A 115 -11.90 -3.38 1.35
N GLU A 116 -11.82 -4.23 2.37
CA GLU A 116 -11.05 -5.47 2.34
C GLU A 116 -11.93 -6.72 2.31
N THR A 117 -12.91 -6.82 3.21
CA THR A 117 -13.74 -8.03 3.33
C THR A 117 -14.72 -8.16 2.17
N LEU A 118 -15.43 -7.07 1.87
CA LEU A 118 -16.38 -7.00 0.74
C LEU A 118 -15.68 -6.58 -0.56
N ASP A 119 -14.47 -6.02 -0.45
CA ASP A 119 -13.65 -5.52 -1.56
C ASP A 119 -14.46 -4.64 -2.53
N LEU A 120 -15.25 -3.70 -1.98
CA LEU A 120 -16.08 -2.81 -2.78
C LEU A 120 -15.24 -1.76 -3.52
N ASP A 121 -15.70 -1.35 -4.70
CA ASP A 121 -15.19 -0.14 -5.35
C ASP A 121 -15.82 1.11 -4.73
N LEU A 122 -15.21 1.56 -3.64
CA LEU A 122 -15.61 2.76 -2.90
C LEU A 122 -15.09 4.04 -3.57
N PHE A 123 -15.90 5.10 -3.49
CA PHE A 123 -15.58 6.47 -3.89
C PHE A 123 -15.88 7.43 -2.74
N ASP A 124 -15.00 8.41 -2.55
CA ASP A 124 -15.21 9.47 -1.56
C ASP A 124 -16.22 10.51 -2.06
N GLU A 125 -16.31 10.72 -3.38
CA GLU A 125 -17.29 11.64 -3.99
C GLU A 125 -18.61 10.94 -4.43
N PRO A 126 -19.77 11.63 -4.33
CA PRO A 126 -21.01 11.19 -4.95
C PRO A 126 -20.86 11.05 -6.47
N LEU A 127 -21.56 10.06 -7.04
CA LEU A 127 -21.40 9.65 -8.43
C LEU A 127 -22.32 10.42 -9.41
N ASP A 128 -23.24 11.23 -8.89
CA ASP A 128 -24.30 11.96 -9.58
C ASP A 128 -24.15 13.48 -9.47
N TYR A 129 -22.93 13.96 -9.25
CA TYR A 129 -22.59 15.38 -9.20
C TYR A 129 -21.66 15.77 -10.34
N GLN A 130 -21.80 17.02 -10.79
CA GLN A 130 -20.80 17.63 -11.65
C GLN A 130 -19.47 17.70 -10.89
N VAL A 131 -18.38 17.28 -11.53
CA VAL A 131 -17.02 17.46 -11.00
C VAL A 131 -16.41 18.67 -11.69
N ILE A 132 -16.36 19.81 -10.98
CA ILE A 132 -15.79 21.06 -11.48
C ILE A 132 -14.27 20.97 -11.52
N THR A 133 -13.67 20.39 -10.48
CA THR A 133 -12.22 20.19 -10.39
C THR A 133 -11.93 18.81 -9.82
N GLU A 134 -11.12 18.05 -10.54
CA GLU A 134 -10.65 16.73 -10.09
C GLU A 134 -9.47 16.92 -9.13
N GLY A 135 -9.57 16.31 -7.94
CA GLY A 135 -8.51 16.33 -6.92
C GLY A 135 -8.14 14.92 -6.45
N ASP A 136 -7.34 14.86 -5.39
CA ASP A 136 -6.88 13.62 -4.76
C ASP A 136 -7.90 13.04 -3.78
N TYR A 137 -8.72 13.89 -3.17
CA TYR A 137 -9.74 13.50 -2.19
C TYR A 137 -11.00 14.37 -2.25
N TYR A 138 -12.14 13.82 -1.86
CA TYR A 138 -13.34 14.57 -1.51
C TYR A 138 -13.65 14.39 -0.02
N GLN A 139 -14.03 15.48 0.64
CA GLN A 139 -14.53 15.46 2.02
C GLN A 139 -15.93 16.08 2.02
N ASP A 140 -16.94 15.34 2.47
CA ASP A 140 -18.28 15.89 2.61
C ASP A 140 -18.23 17.07 3.60
N PRO A 141 -18.69 18.28 3.24
CA PRO A 141 -18.64 19.46 4.11
C PRO A 141 -19.37 19.28 5.46
N ALA A 142 -20.32 18.35 5.54
CA ALA A 142 -21.03 18.01 6.77
C ALA A 142 -20.26 17.04 7.68
N VAL A 143 -19.10 16.53 7.24
CA VAL A 143 -18.27 15.59 8.00
C VAL A 143 -16.92 16.25 8.31
N PRO A 144 -16.50 16.30 9.60
CA PRO A 144 -15.18 16.80 9.98
C PRO A 144 -14.04 16.15 9.19
N SER A 145 -13.01 16.94 8.86
CA SER A 145 -11.92 16.51 7.98
C SER A 145 -11.02 15.40 8.54
N ASP A 146 -11.10 15.14 9.84
CA ASP A 146 -10.41 14.09 10.58
C ASP A 146 -11.24 12.79 10.72
N GLN A 147 -12.51 12.82 10.33
CA GLN A 147 -13.41 11.66 10.34
C GLN A 147 -13.50 11.01 8.96
N ILE A 148 -13.97 9.76 8.94
CA ILE A 148 -14.22 9.02 7.70
C ILE A 148 -15.43 9.66 7.00
N THR A 149 -15.22 10.16 5.77
CA THR A 149 -16.29 10.70 4.93
C THR A 149 -17.22 9.60 4.42
N TRP A 150 -18.39 9.97 3.89
CA TRP A 150 -19.26 9.04 3.19
C TRP A 150 -18.53 8.29 2.07
N GLN A 151 -18.76 6.98 1.99
CA GLN A 151 -18.21 6.11 0.95
C GLN A 151 -19.33 5.69 0.00
N TYR A 152 -19.26 6.15 -1.24
CA TYR A 152 -20.23 5.86 -2.28
C TYR A 152 -19.84 4.59 -3.03
N ALA A 153 -20.83 3.80 -3.43
CA ALA A 153 -20.62 2.56 -4.18
C ALA A 153 -21.82 2.25 -5.08
N VAL A 154 -21.60 1.36 -6.04
CA VAL A 154 -22.66 0.73 -6.82
C VAL A 154 -22.58 -0.76 -6.56
N VAL A 155 -23.66 -1.33 -6.06
CA VAL A 155 -23.74 -2.74 -5.68
C VAL A 155 -24.86 -3.43 -6.45
N PRO A 156 -24.80 -4.75 -6.67
CA PRO A 156 -25.93 -5.49 -7.23
C PRO A 156 -27.19 -5.35 -6.37
N THR A 157 -28.38 -5.54 -6.95
CA THR A 157 -29.65 -5.46 -6.19
C THR A 157 -29.82 -6.56 -5.14
N ASN A 158 -29.11 -7.68 -5.27
CA ASN A 158 -29.07 -8.75 -4.27
C ASN A 158 -27.93 -8.58 -3.24
N PHE A 159 -27.28 -7.41 -3.19
CA PHE A 159 -26.20 -7.15 -2.25
C PHE A 159 -26.68 -7.25 -0.80
N THR A 160 -25.94 -8.00 0.02
CA THR A 160 -26.21 -8.13 1.45
C THR A 160 -25.42 -7.07 2.21
N PHE A 161 -26.12 -6.09 2.77
CA PHE A 161 -25.49 -5.01 3.52
C PHE A 161 -24.91 -5.53 4.85
N PRO A 162 -23.66 -5.17 5.19
CA PRO A 162 -23.03 -5.62 6.42
C PRO A 162 -23.71 -5.00 7.65
N ALA A 163 -23.94 -5.82 8.69
CA ALA A 163 -24.52 -5.36 9.94
C ALA A 163 -23.62 -4.31 10.64
N GLY A 164 -24.25 -3.36 11.32
CA GLY A 164 -23.55 -2.35 12.12
C GLY A 164 -22.96 -1.18 11.32
N ILE A 165 -23.00 -1.19 9.99
CA ILE A 165 -22.57 -0.06 9.15
C ILE A 165 -23.81 0.71 8.69
N THR A 166 -23.91 1.99 9.04
CA THR A 166 -24.97 2.85 8.51
C THR A 166 -24.81 3.00 7.01
N TYR A 167 -25.88 2.77 6.26
CA TYR A 167 -25.91 2.96 4.81
C TYR A 167 -27.23 3.61 4.40
N GLN A 168 -27.24 4.13 3.18
CA GLN A 168 -28.44 4.64 2.52
C GLN A 168 -28.44 4.18 1.06
N THR A 169 -29.59 3.66 0.61
CA THR A 169 -29.86 3.48 -0.81
C THR A 169 -30.32 4.81 -1.40
N LEU A 170 -29.50 5.36 -2.30
CA LEU A 170 -29.75 6.65 -2.95
C LEU A 170 -30.65 6.48 -4.17
N ALA A 171 -30.47 5.41 -4.94
CA ALA A 171 -31.33 5.09 -6.08
C ALA A 171 -31.26 3.60 -6.46
N SER A 172 -32.37 3.06 -6.93
CA SER A 172 -32.42 1.81 -7.70
C SER A 172 -32.21 2.13 -9.19
N VAL A 173 -31.13 1.59 -9.78
CA VAL A 173 -30.70 1.96 -11.13
C VAL A 173 -30.63 0.75 -12.07
N HIS A 174 -30.91 0.98 -13.35
CA HIS A 174 -30.72 -0.01 -14.40
C HIS A 174 -29.55 0.42 -15.28
N ILE A 175 -28.47 -0.36 -15.30
CA ILE A 175 -27.29 -0.10 -16.13
C ILE A 175 -27.46 -0.81 -17.48
N PRO A 176 -27.67 -0.10 -18.59
CA PRO A 176 -27.87 -0.71 -19.89
C PRO A 176 -26.56 -1.27 -20.45
N THR A 177 -26.66 -2.40 -21.14
CA THR A 177 -25.56 -2.92 -21.98
C THR A 177 -25.51 -2.23 -23.35
N ASP A 178 -26.61 -1.58 -23.77
CA ASP A 178 -26.73 -0.88 -25.05
C ASP A 178 -26.43 0.61 -24.90
N ILE A 179 -25.40 1.07 -25.61
CA ILE A 179 -24.99 2.47 -25.68
C ILE A 179 -26.11 3.40 -26.16
N ALA A 180 -26.92 2.99 -27.14
CA ALA A 180 -27.97 3.85 -27.68
C ALA A 180 -29.05 4.15 -26.63
N VAL A 181 -29.34 3.17 -25.78
CA VAL A 181 -30.26 3.33 -24.65
C VAL A 181 -29.65 4.26 -23.60
N GLU A 182 -28.36 4.10 -23.28
CA GLU A 182 -27.64 4.98 -22.33
C GLU A 182 -27.71 6.45 -22.76
N VAL A 183 -27.43 6.74 -24.04
CA VAL A 183 -27.49 8.10 -24.60
C VAL A 183 -28.90 8.68 -24.55
N GLU A 184 -29.89 7.88 -24.91
CA GLU A 184 -31.27 8.36 -24.88
C GLU A 184 -31.75 8.62 -23.44
N ALA A 185 -31.31 7.82 -22.48
CA ALA A 185 -31.59 8.04 -21.06
C ALA A 185 -30.93 9.33 -20.55
N GLU A 186 -29.68 9.62 -20.93
CA GLU A 186 -28.98 10.88 -20.63
C GLU A 186 -29.72 12.08 -21.22
N ARG A 187 -30.18 11.98 -22.48
CA ARG A 187 -30.98 13.01 -23.13
C ARG A 187 -32.33 13.25 -22.44
N LEU A 188 -33.02 12.17 -22.05
CA LEU A 188 -34.30 12.25 -21.33
C LEU A 188 -34.16 12.87 -19.95
N ALA A 189 -33.02 12.65 -19.28
CA ALA A 189 -32.68 13.28 -18.02
C ALA A 189 -32.27 14.77 -18.16
N GLY A 190 -32.22 15.30 -19.39
CA GLY A 190 -31.88 16.70 -19.64
C GLY A 190 -30.37 16.99 -19.56
N LEU A 191 -29.53 15.97 -19.73
CA LEU A 191 -28.08 16.13 -19.75
C LEU A 191 -27.59 16.56 -21.14
N ASN A 192 -26.43 17.21 -21.16
CA ASN A 192 -25.72 17.57 -22.39
C ASN A 192 -25.30 16.31 -23.18
N ALA A 193 -24.75 16.50 -24.39
CA ALA A 193 -24.34 15.38 -25.24
C ALA A 193 -23.24 14.49 -24.60
N ASP A 194 -22.43 15.05 -23.70
CA ASP A 194 -21.37 14.36 -22.97
C ASP A 194 -21.89 13.64 -21.70
N GLY A 195 -23.13 13.91 -21.29
CA GLY A 195 -23.77 13.40 -20.08
C GLY A 195 -23.04 13.79 -18.79
N ASP A 196 -22.32 14.90 -18.77
CA ASP A 196 -21.50 15.36 -17.63
C ASP A 196 -21.89 16.75 -17.10
N ASP A 197 -22.87 17.39 -17.73
CA ASP A 197 -23.50 18.63 -17.31
C ASP A 197 -24.94 18.70 -17.85
N LEU A 198 -25.69 19.72 -17.45
CA LEU A 198 -27.05 20.00 -17.92
C LEU A 198 -27.06 20.52 -19.37
N ALA A 199 -28.08 20.16 -20.14
CA ALA A 199 -28.29 20.69 -21.49
C ALA A 199 -28.99 22.05 -21.45
N GLY A 200 -28.33 23.10 -21.96
CA GLY A 200 -28.97 24.41 -22.20
C GLY A 200 -29.61 25.01 -20.95
N ASN A 201 -30.92 25.29 -21.00
CA ASN A 201 -31.70 25.86 -19.88
C ASN A 201 -32.29 24.79 -18.93
N ALA A 202 -31.81 23.53 -18.98
CA ALA A 202 -32.28 22.50 -18.06
C ALA A 202 -31.97 22.91 -16.61
N ALA A 203 -32.98 22.87 -15.74
CA ALA A 203 -32.82 23.25 -14.35
C ALA A 203 -32.01 22.18 -13.62
N ALA A 204 -30.97 22.61 -12.89
CA ALA A 204 -30.32 21.77 -11.90
C ALA A 204 -31.33 21.34 -10.85
N ILE A 205 -31.08 20.21 -10.19
CA ILE A 205 -31.88 19.83 -9.01
C ILE A 205 -31.61 20.89 -7.93
N THR A 206 -32.54 21.82 -7.72
CA THR A 206 -32.39 22.96 -6.80
C THR A 206 -32.65 22.61 -5.34
N GLN A 207 -33.24 21.43 -5.09
CA GLN A 207 -33.51 20.92 -3.75
C GLN A 207 -32.75 19.61 -3.56
N ARG A 208 -31.73 19.61 -2.69
CA ARG A 208 -31.00 18.40 -2.30
C ARG A 208 -32.03 17.36 -1.86
N ILE A 209 -32.04 16.20 -2.51
CA ILE A 209 -32.92 15.09 -2.13
C ILE A 209 -32.69 14.81 -0.63
N PRO A 210 -33.75 14.82 0.22
CA PRO A 210 -33.57 14.63 1.65
C PRO A 210 -32.90 13.30 1.97
N ASP A 211 -31.99 13.30 2.94
CA ASP A 211 -31.38 12.09 3.47
C ASP A 211 -32.47 11.22 4.11
N CYS A 212 -32.70 10.01 3.58
CA CYS A 212 -33.68 9.08 4.14
C CYS A 212 -33.11 8.33 5.35
N ASN A 213 -33.97 8.03 6.32
CA ASN A 213 -33.61 7.22 7.48
C ASN A 213 -33.13 5.82 7.04
N PRO A 214 -32.24 5.17 7.81
CA PRO A 214 -31.82 3.80 7.52
C PRO A 214 -33.02 2.85 7.35
N GLY A 215 -33.01 2.03 6.29
CA GLY A 215 -34.14 1.17 5.92
C GLY A 215 -35.22 1.87 5.08
N TYR A 216 -34.93 3.05 4.52
CA TYR A 216 -35.79 3.79 3.60
C TYR A 216 -34.96 4.29 2.40
N HIS A 217 -35.57 4.35 1.22
CA HIS A 217 -35.01 5.01 0.03
C HIS A 217 -35.89 6.17 -0.42
N PHE A 218 -35.34 7.08 -1.21
CA PHE A 218 -36.11 8.19 -1.77
C PHE A 218 -36.87 7.72 -3.01
N ASP A 219 -38.20 7.83 -2.97
CA ASP A 219 -39.06 7.59 -4.12
C ASP A 219 -39.19 8.90 -4.90
N TYR A 220 -38.67 8.91 -6.14
CA TYR A 220 -38.66 10.08 -7.02
C TYR A 220 -40.04 10.43 -7.58
N ASP A 221 -40.96 9.46 -7.66
CA ASP A 221 -42.32 9.68 -8.14
C ASP A 221 -43.20 10.28 -7.02
N LEU A 222 -42.98 9.84 -5.78
CA LEU A 222 -43.73 10.29 -4.60
C LEU A 222 -43.08 11.47 -3.86
N ASN A 223 -41.85 11.84 -4.24
CA ASN A 223 -41.05 12.91 -3.63
C ASN A 223 -40.95 12.78 -2.10
N LYS A 224 -40.77 11.55 -1.58
CA LYS A 224 -40.66 11.25 -0.14
C LYS A 224 -39.85 9.97 0.12
N CYS A 225 -39.37 9.80 1.35
CA CYS A 225 -38.73 8.56 1.79
C CYS A 225 -39.76 7.45 2.02
N VAL A 226 -39.53 6.26 1.47
CA VAL A 226 -40.39 5.06 1.60
C VAL A 226 -39.59 3.87 2.16
N PRO A 227 -40.20 2.95 2.94
CA PRO A 227 -39.48 1.82 3.55
C PRO A 227 -38.88 0.85 2.53
N ASP A 228 -37.75 0.25 2.87
CA ASP A 228 -37.09 -0.84 2.12
C ASP A 228 -37.89 -2.14 2.29
N GLY A 229 -38.94 -2.30 1.50
CA GLY A 229 -39.98 -3.33 1.72
C GLY A 229 -39.73 -4.71 1.11
N CYS A 230 -38.58 -5.01 0.51
CA CYS A 230 -38.37 -6.27 -0.22
C CYS A 230 -37.42 -7.27 0.47
N PRO A 231 -37.80 -8.57 0.53
CA PRO A 231 -36.92 -9.63 1.01
C PRO A 231 -35.67 -9.80 0.14
N THR A 232 -34.61 -10.38 0.72
CA THR A 232 -33.36 -10.73 0.01
C THR A 232 -33.65 -11.50 -1.29
N GLY A 233 -33.14 -11.00 -2.42
CA GLY A 233 -33.36 -11.59 -3.75
C GLY A 233 -34.50 -10.97 -4.56
N TYR A 234 -35.23 -10.00 -3.99
CA TYR A 234 -36.34 -9.30 -4.66
C TYR A 234 -36.13 -7.77 -4.64
N VAL A 235 -36.63 -7.08 -5.67
CA VAL A 235 -36.53 -5.63 -5.86
C VAL A 235 -37.93 -5.03 -5.87
N TRP A 236 -38.11 -3.86 -5.26
CA TRP A 236 -39.37 -3.12 -5.31
C TRP A 236 -39.61 -2.58 -6.74
N ASP A 237 -40.71 -2.97 -7.36
CA ASP A 237 -41.15 -2.41 -8.64
C ASP A 237 -42.20 -1.32 -8.37
N ASP A 238 -41.84 -0.06 -8.63
CA ASP A 238 -42.70 1.09 -8.36
C ASP A 238 -43.93 1.20 -9.27
N VAL A 239 -43.99 0.45 -10.37
CA VAL A 239 -45.16 0.40 -11.23
C VAL A 239 -46.08 -0.74 -10.82
N LEU A 240 -45.52 -1.90 -10.47
CA LEU A 240 -46.30 -3.05 -10.02
C LEU A 240 -46.68 -2.99 -8.54
N LYS A 241 -46.10 -2.04 -7.79
CA LYS A 241 -46.25 -1.86 -6.34
C LYS A 241 -46.05 -3.18 -5.58
N LYS A 242 -45.06 -3.98 -5.99
CA LYS A 242 -44.70 -5.28 -5.40
C LYS A 242 -43.22 -5.61 -5.58
N CYS A 243 -42.74 -6.56 -4.80
CA CYS A 243 -41.40 -7.11 -4.94
C CYS A 243 -41.31 -8.12 -6.11
N VAL A 244 -40.30 -7.99 -6.97
CA VAL A 244 -40.03 -8.85 -8.13
C VAL A 244 -38.63 -9.47 -8.06
N SER A 245 -38.46 -10.69 -8.58
CA SER A 245 -37.18 -11.42 -8.55
C SER A 245 -36.10 -10.74 -9.40
N ALA A 246 -34.87 -10.65 -8.88
CA ALA A 246 -33.74 -10.05 -9.60
C ALA A 246 -33.36 -10.86 -10.88
N PRO A 247 -33.12 -10.21 -12.03
CA PRO A 247 -32.74 -10.92 -13.26
C PRO A 247 -31.31 -11.49 -13.21
N VAL A 248 -31.11 -12.62 -13.88
CA VAL A 248 -29.83 -13.35 -13.99
C VAL A 248 -29.01 -12.80 -15.16
N THR A 249 -27.68 -12.84 -14.97
CA THR A 249 -26.59 -12.25 -15.76
C THR A 249 -26.75 -12.18 -17.29
N PRO A 250 -26.47 -11.02 -17.92
CA PRO A 250 -26.33 -10.90 -19.38
C PRO A 250 -25.12 -11.67 -19.93
N PRO A 251 -25.12 -12.01 -21.24
CA PRO A 251 -24.03 -12.73 -21.88
C PRO A 251 -22.72 -11.93 -21.90
N SER A 252 -21.60 -12.68 -21.92
CA SER A 252 -20.24 -12.15 -21.86
C SER A 252 -19.94 -11.22 -23.04
N PRO A 253 -19.58 -9.95 -22.81
CA PRO A 253 -19.23 -9.02 -23.88
C PRO A 253 -17.88 -9.38 -24.54
N ALA A 254 -17.66 -8.86 -25.75
CA ALA A 254 -16.36 -8.94 -26.42
C ALA A 254 -15.30 -8.18 -25.62
N VAL A 255 -14.13 -8.80 -25.46
CA VAL A 255 -12.97 -8.27 -24.73
C VAL A 255 -12.10 -7.45 -25.70
N SER A 256 -11.83 -6.19 -25.40
CA SER A 256 -10.84 -5.37 -26.14
C SER A 256 -9.72 -4.91 -25.22
N THR A 257 -8.46 -4.96 -25.68
CA THR A 257 -7.36 -4.28 -24.99
C THR A 257 -7.55 -2.79 -25.17
N ILE A 258 -7.71 -2.06 -24.06
CA ILE A 258 -8.05 -0.64 -24.12
C ILE A 258 -6.96 0.27 -23.55
N GLY A 259 -5.91 -0.26 -22.93
CA GLY A 259 -4.82 0.58 -22.43
C GLY A 259 -3.65 -0.20 -21.86
N LYS A 260 -2.60 0.54 -21.48
CA LYS A 260 -1.34 0.01 -20.95
C LYS A 260 -0.81 0.87 -19.81
N ILE A 261 -0.44 0.23 -18.70
CA ILE A 261 0.17 0.88 -17.54
C ILE A 261 1.58 0.34 -17.34
N ASN A 262 2.54 1.25 -17.18
CA ASN A 262 3.94 0.93 -17.00
C ASN A 262 4.53 1.62 -15.77
N VAL A 263 5.70 1.17 -15.37
CA VAL A 263 6.60 1.85 -14.43
C VAL A 263 7.97 1.98 -15.10
N GLN A 264 8.60 3.14 -14.96
CA GLN A 264 9.98 3.34 -15.38
C GLN A 264 10.89 2.68 -14.34
N ASP A 265 11.53 1.59 -14.72
CA ASP A 265 12.60 0.97 -13.95
C ASP A 265 13.91 1.71 -14.24
N THR A 266 14.65 2.11 -13.21
CA THR A 266 15.88 2.91 -13.38
C THR A 266 17.03 2.11 -13.98
N GLN A 267 16.99 0.78 -13.90
CA GLN A 267 18.02 -0.12 -14.44
C GLN A 267 17.56 -0.74 -15.76
N LEU A 268 16.28 -1.11 -15.87
CA LEU A 268 15.77 -1.93 -16.97
C LEU A 268 14.87 -1.18 -17.96
N GLY A 269 14.68 0.13 -17.79
CA GLY A 269 13.80 0.90 -18.67
C GLY A 269 12.32 0.73 -18.36
N VAL A 270 11.45 0.97 -19.33
CA VAL A 270 9.99 0.89 -19.13
C VAL A 270 9.54 -0.57 -18.96
N GLN A 271 8.88 -0.87 -17.84
CA GLN A 271 8.36 -2.20 -17.50
C GLN A 271 6.83 -2.16 -17.41
N GLY A 272 6.16 -3.24 -17.86
CA GLY A 272 4.72 -3.40 -17.65
C GLY A 272 4.40 -3.54 -16.16
N LEU A 273 3.41 -2.79 -15.68
CA LEU A 273 2.95 -2.90 -14.30
C LEU A 273 1.97 -4.06 -14.19
N GLN A 274 2.31 -5.11 -13.46
CA GLN A 274 1.60 -6.39 -13.50
C GLN A 274 0.47 -6.46 -12.46
N LYS A 275 -0.67 -7.06 -12.84
CA LYS A 275 -1.82 -7.32 -11.96
C LYS A 275 -2.28 -6.09 -11.18
N LEU A 276 -2.18 -4.90 -11.76
CA LEU A 276 -2.70 -3.67 -11.17
C LEU A 276 -4.21 -3.62 -11.37
N ARG A 277 -4.98 -3.29 -10.34
CA ARG A 277 -6.41 -3.04 -10.49
C ARG A 277 -6.65 -1.73 -11.22
N VAL A 278 -7.44 -1.79 -12.29
CA VAL A 278 -7.90 -0.63 -13.07
C VAL A 278 -9.41 -0.55 -12.96
N VAL A 279 -9.94 0.60 -12.55
CA VAL A 279 -11.38 0.84 -12.42
C VAL A 279 -11.79 1.88 -13.45
N ALA A 280 -12.65 1.49 -14.38
CA ALA A 280 -13.32 2.40 -15.30
C ALA A 280 -14.70 2.76 -14.72
N LYS A 281 -14.97 4.05 -14.55
CA LYS A 281 -16.22 4.58 -13.99
C LYS A 281 -16.84 5.60 -14.93
N ARG A 282 -18.11 5.40 -15.24
CA ARG A 282 -19.00 6.44 -15.78
C ARG A 282 -20.31 6.39 -14.99
N TRP A 283 -20.60 7.44 -14.22
CA TRP A 283 -21.75 7.44 -13.31
C TRP A 283 -21.77 6.18 -12.44
N PHE A 284 -22.77 5.31 -12.64
CA PHE A 284 -22.94 4.04 -11.93
C PHE A 284 -22.37 2.83 -12.67
N LYS A 285 -22.00 2.99 -13.94
CA LYS A 285 -21.36 1.95 -14.75
C LYS A 285 -19.89 1.87 -14.36
N ILE A 286 -19.57 0.84 -13.58
CA ILE A 286 -18.23 0.61 -13.04
C ILE A 286 -17.75 -0.76 -13.52
N GLU A 287 -16.56 -0.79 -14.12
CA GLU A 287 -15.87 -2.02 -14.49
C GLU A 287 -14.51 -2.09 -13.79
N ARG A 288 -14.26 -3.24 -13.16
CA ARG A 288 -12.96 -3.59 -12.58
C ARG A 288 -12.19 -4.49 -13.54
N MET A 289 -10.98 -4.09 -13.86
CA MET A 289 -10.05 -4.80 -14.74
C MET A 289 -8.70 -4.97 -14.05
N TYR A 290 -7.83 -5.77 -14.66
CA TYR A 290 -6.46 -5.96 -14.19
C TYR A 290 -5.49 -5.91 -15.36
N THR A 291 -4.29 -5.37 -15.09
CA THR A 291 -3.21 -5.43 -16.08
C THR A 291 -2.58 -6.82 -16.12
N ASN A 292 -2.19 -7.25 -17.32
CA ASN A 292 -1.43 -8.49 -17.53
C ASN A 292 0.08 -8.30 -17.26
N SER A 293 0.90 -9.32 -17.57
CA SER A 293 2.36 -9.29 -17.38
C SER A 293 3.08 -8.18 -18.19
N THR A 294 2.48 -7.71 -19.28
CA THR A 294 3.01 -6.62 -20.11
C THR A 294 2.40 -5.25 -19.77
N GLY A 295 1.56 -5.16 -18.73
CA GLY A 295 0.90 -3.92 -18.31
C GLY A 295 -0.38 -3.58 -19.09
N ASN A 296 -0.83 -4.43 -20.02
CA ASN A 296 -2.04 -4.18 -20.81
C ASN A 296 -3.29 -4.58 -20.02
N PHE A 297 -4.37 -3.81 -20.14
CA PHE A 297 -5.67 -4.17 -19.55
C PHE A 297 -6.77 -4.13 -20.61
N THR A 298 -7.77 -4.99 -20.42
CA THR A 298 -8.88 -5.18 -21.34
C THR A 298 -10.22 -4.88 -20.69
N SER A 299 -11.14 -4.28 -21.44
CA SER A 299 -12.50 -3.96 -21.00
C SER A 299 -13.50 -4.80 -21.76
N THR A 300 -14.57 -5.16 -21.07
CA THR A 300 -15.79 -5.77 -21.61
C THR A 300 -16.94 -4.76 -21.64
N ALA A 301 -16.87 -3.69 -20.85
CA ALA A 301 -17.86 -2.63 -20.87
C ALA A 301 -17.66 -1.70 -22.06
N LYS A 302 -18.75 -1.39 -22.76
CA LYS A 302 -18.74 -0.32 -23.77
C LYS A 302 -19.18 0.99 -23.14
N PHE A 303 -18.37 2.03 -23.32
CA PHE A 303 -18.70 3.38 -22.89
C PHE A 303 -18.79 4.30 -24.10
N ARG A 304 -19.78 5.19 -24.13
CA ARG A 304 -19.92 6.20 -25.18
C ARG A 304 -19.20 7.50 -24.84
N ASN A 305 -19.52 8.01 -23.67
CA ASN A 305 -19.16 9.33 -23.22
C ASN A 305 -18.05 9.22 -22.15
N LYS A 306 -17.58 10.36 -21.62
CA LYS A 306 -16.41 10.47 -20.74
C LYS A 306 -16.36 9.38 -19.63
N VAL A 307 -15.27 8.62 -19.59
CA VAL A 307 -14.99 7.55 -18.61
C VAL A 307 -13.82 7.95 -17.74
N LYS A 308 -14.01 7.96 -16.42
CA LYS A 308 -12.94 8.15 -15.44
C LYS A 308 -12.19 6.83 -15.25
N VAL A 309 -10.86 6.85 -15.40
CA VAL A 309 -10.01 5.68 -15.16
C VAL A 309 -9.19 5.89 -13.90
N ILE A 310 -9.26 4.95 -12.98
CA ILE A 310 -8.61 4.99 -11.67
C ILE A 310 -7.76 3.74 -11.52
N LEU A 311 -6.48 3.95 -11.23
CA LEU A 311 -5.54 2.89 -10.91
C LEU A 311 -5.52 2.71 -9.39
N LYS A 312 -5.60 1.46 -8.93
CA LYS A 312 -5.50 1.10 -7.51
C LYS A 312 -4.36 0.09 -7.33
N PHE A 313 -3.37 0.41 -6.50
CA PHE A 313 -2.24 -0.48 -6.20
C PHE A 313 -2.67 -1.62 -5.26
N LYS A 314 -3.55 -2.50 -5.75
CA LYS A 314 -4.14 -3.61 -5.02
C LYS A 314 -4.50 -4.76 -5.96
N ASN A 315 -4.28 -5.98 -5.51
CA ASN A 315 -4.78 -7.21 -6.12
C ASN A 315 -4.92 -8.32 -5.05
N GLU A 316 -5.02 -9.57 -5.47
CA GLU A 316 -5.12 -10.72 -4.57
C GLU A 316 -3.85 -10.97 -3.74
N ASN A 317 -2.69 -10.48 -4.19
CA ASN A 317 -1.40 -10.74 -3.56
C ASN A 317 -1.04 -9.67 -2.52
N ALA A 318 -1.34 -8.40 -2.80
CA ALA A 318 -1.04 -7.30 -1.90
C ALA A 318 -1.88 -6.04 -2.15
N SER A 319 -1.93 -5.18 -1.15
CA SER A 319 -2.40 -3.79 -1.22
C SER A 319 -1.29 -2.85 -0.78
N ILE A 320 -0.87 -1.93 -1.65
CA ILE A 320 0.12 -0.92 -1.34
C ILE A 320 -0.58 0.33 -0.80
N ARG A 321 -0.19 0.74 0.41
CA ARG A 321 -0.82 1.78 1.23
C ARG A 321 0.17 2.89 1.52
N SER A 322 -0.33 4.08 1.80
CA SER A 322 0.49 5.24 2.21
C SER A 322 -0.29 6.09 3.18
N ILE A 323 0.42 6.78 4.07
CA ILE A 323 -0.14 7.87 4.84
C ILE A 323 -0.37 9.07 3.90
N ARG A 324 -1.49 9.76 4.08
CA ARG A 324 -2.00 10.83 3.20
C ARG A 324 -2.54 11.99 4.04
N GLY A 325 -1.68 12.97 4.28
CA GLY A 325 -1.99 14.12 5.13
C GLY A 325 -2.48 13.70 6.52
N VAL A 326 -3.51 14.39 7.02
CA VAL A 326 -4.11 14.14 8.35
C VAL A 326 -5.26 13.13 8.34
N ARG A 327 -5.69 12.68 7.15
CA ARG A 327 -6.79 11.71 6.98
C ARG A 327 -6.28 10.29 7.16
N PHE A 328 -5.83 9.95 8.36
CA PHE A 328 -5.15 8.68 8.64
C PHE A 328 -5.99 7.45 8.29
N TRP A 329 -7.31 7.53 8.30
CA TRP A 329 -8.19 6.46 7.85
C TRP A 329 -7.94 6.04 6.40
N GLN A 330 -7.42 6.93 5.55
CA GLN A 330 -7.09 6.61 4.17
C GLN A 330 -5.99 5.55 4.07
N VAL A 331 -5.21 5.29 5.12
CA VAL A 331 -4.20 4.22 5.09
C VAL A 331 -4.83 2.83 4.89
N ILE A 332 -6.13 2.66 5.18
CA ILE A 332 -6.85 1.40 4.96
C ILE A 332 -7.03 1.09 3.47
N SER A 333 -7.26 2.10 2.65
CA SER A 333 -7.39 1.96 1.20
C SER A 333 -6.02 2.01 0.52
N SER A 334 -5.87 1.32 -0.60
CA SER A 334 -4.64 1.39 -1.38
C SER A 334 -4.35 2.80 -1.89
N VAL A 335 -3.09 3.07 -2.24
CA VAL A 335 -2.74 4.22 -3.06
C VAL A 335 -3.56 4.17 -4.36
N LYS A 336 -4.11 5.33 -4.76
CA LYS A 336 -4.94 5.49 -5.96
C LYS A 336 -4.34 6.55 -6.88
N LYS A 337 -4.42 6.35 -8.19
CA LYS A 337 -4.08 7.35 -9.21
C LYS A 337 -5.22 7.50 -10.20
N VAL A 338 -5.81 8.69 -10.27
CA VAL A 338 -6.79 9.04 -11.31
C VAL A 338 -6.03 9.46 -12.57
N LEU A 339 -6.26 8.79 -13.70
CA LEU A 339 -5.65 9.15 -14.98
C LEU A 339 -6.40 10.29 -15.70
N GLY A 340 -7.65 10.53 -15.30
CA GLY A 340 -8.54 11.51 -15.90
C GLY A 340 -9.74 10.85 -16.58
N LYS A 341 -10.44 11.66 -17.39
CA LYS A 341 -11.63 11.26 -18.15
C LYS A 341 -11.27 11.09 -19.63
N PHE A 342 -11.64 9.96 -20.22
CA PHE A 342 -11.40 9.63 -21.64
C PHE A 342 -12.72 9.55 -22.41
N SER A 343 -12.77 10.04 -23.66
CA SER A 343 -13.99 10.04 -24.49
C SER A 343 -13.74 9.56 -25.92
N GLY A 344 -14.82 9.22 -26.62
CA GLY A 344 -14.77 8.85 -28.04
C GLY A 344 -13.86 7.66 -28.31
N SER A 345 -12.96 7.78 -29.29
CA SER A 345 -12.02 6.72 -29.65
C SER A 345 -10.98 6.43 -28.55
N GLN A 346 -10.70 7.38 -27.64
CA GLN A 346 -9.73 7.20 -26.56
C GLN A 346 -10.18 6.15 -25.53
N ILE A 347 -11.48 5.90 -25.40
CA ILE A 347 -12.02 4.88 -24.50
C ILE A 347 -11.50 3.48 -24.88
N ASN A 348 -11.33 3.23 -26.17
CA ASN A 348 -10.83 1.96 -26.69
C ASN A 348 -9.30 1.94 -26.89
N ASN A 349 -8.64 3.06 -26.61
CA ASN A 349 -7.19 3.23 -26.76
C ASN A 349 -6.68 4.31 -25.80
N ILE A 350 -6.78 4.03 -24.50
CA ILE A 350 -6.25 4.86 -23.43
C ILE A 350 -4.73 4.94 -23.61
N PRO A 351 -4.17 6.17 -23.71
CA PRO A 351 -2.73 6.37 -23.85
C PRO A 351 -1.96 5.63 -22.76
N ALA A 352 -0.83 5.04 -23.14
CA ALA A 352 0.03 4.38 -22.17
C ALA A 352 0.46 5.37 -21.08
N TYR A 353 0.27 4.99 -19.82
CA TYR A 353 0.71 5.77 -18.67
C TYR A 353 1.92 5.11 -18.03
N THR A 354 2.99 5.86 -17.82
CA THR A 354 4.21 5.37 -17.17
C THR A 354 4.44 6.14 -15.87
N PHE A 355 4.48 5.43 -14.75
CA PHE A 355 4.94 6.00 -13.49
C PHE A 355 6.44 6.28 -13.58
N VAL A 356 6.86 7.51 -13.30
CA VAL A 356 8.25 7.96 -13.34
C VAL A 356 8.58 8.62 -12.01
N ARG A 357 9.76 8.33 -11.46
CA ARG A 357 10.27 8.93 -10.22
C ARG A 357 10.57 10.42 -10.42
N ASN A 358 10.29 11.26 -9.42
CA ASN A 358 10.70 12.66 -9.39
C ASN A 358 12.02 12.82 -8.60
N ASN A 359 12.71 13.96 -8.71
CA ASN A 359 13.89 14.25 -7.89
C ASN A 359 13.53 14.71 -6.46
N ASP A 360 12.27 15.08 -6.21
CA ASP A 360 11.73 15.34 -4.89
C ASP A 360 11.11 14.07 -4.29
N VAL A 361 11.74 13.55 -3.23
CA VAL A 361 11.29 12.38 -2.46
C VAL A 361 9.94 12.60 -1.78
N ASN A 362 9.55 13.86 -1.55
CA ASN A 362 8.28 14.21 -0.91
C ASN A 362 7.13 14.40 -1.90
N SER A 363 7.40 14.33 -3.21
CA SER A 363 6.37 14.53 -4.23
C SER A 363 5.40 13.35 -4.32
N LEU A 364 4.15 13.65 -4.66
CA LEU A 364 3.15 12.62 -4.97
C LEU A 364 3.60 11.73 -6.13
N GLN A 365 4.34 12.27 -7.09
CA GLN A 365 4.90 11.52 -8.21
C GLN A 365 5.90 10.46 -7.74
N THR A 366 6.81 10.79 -6.82
CA THR A 366 7.72 9.80 -6.22
C THR A 366 6.96 8.75 -5.41
N ARG A 367 5.97 9.14 -4.60
CA ARG A 367 5.10 8.18 -3.89
C ARG A 367 4.41 7.21 -4.86
N ASP A 368 3.80 7.72 -5.92
CA ASP A 368 3.10 6.91 -6.92
C ASP A 368 4.06 5.97 -7.65
N TRP A 369 5.29 6.41 -7.94
CA TRP A 369 6.34 5.56 -8.50
C TRP A 369 6.82 4.48 -7.53
N VAL A 370 7.07 4.81 -6.25
CA VAL A 370 7.44 3.81 -5.22
C VAL A 370 6.31 2.79 -5.05
N ALA A 371 5.05 3.23 -5.06
CA ALA A 371 3.90 2.34 -5.00
C ALA A 371 3.85 1.39 -6.20
N ALA A 372 4.12 1.89 -7.41
CA ALA A 372 4.18 1.08 -8.62
C ALA A 372 5.33 0.07 -8.60
N THR A 373 6.54 0.50 -8.24
CA THR A 373 7.71 -0.37 -8.12
C THR A 373 7.47 -1.47 -7.07
N THR A 374 6.95 -1.11 -5.89
CA THR A 374 6.61 -2.05 -4.81
C THR A 374 5.54 -3.05 -5.25
N HIS A 375 4.45 -2.58 -5.87
CA HIS A 375 3.37 -3.44 -6.37
C HIS A 375 3.90 -4.47 -7.38
N ASN A 376 4.80 -4.03 -8.28
CA ASN A 376 5.39 -4.91 -9.28
C ASN A 376 6.39 -5.90 -8.65
N ALA A 377 7.18 -5.46 -7.66
CA ALA A 377 8.10 -6.30 -6.91
C ALA A 377 7.37 -7.50 -6.29
N VAL A 378 6.20 -7.31 -5.68
CA VAL A 378 5.40 -8.43 -5.14
C VAL A 378 5.09 -9.49 -6.21
N GLN A 379 4.77 -9.09 -7.44
CA GLN A 379 4.46 -10.04 -8.52
C GLN A 379 5.73 -10.72 -9.05
N GLN A 380 6.83 -9.96 -9.12
CA GLN A 380 8.13 -10.45 -9.56
C GLN A 380 8.70 -11.47 -8.58
N TYR A 381 8.67 -11.19 -7.28
CA TYR A 381 9.07 -12.13 -6.23
C TYR A 381 8.35 -13.46 -6.40
N ARG A 382 7.01 -13.41 -6.46
CA ARG A 382 6.16 -14.60 -6.65
C ARG A 382 6.47 -15.37 -7.93
N SER A 383 6.93 -14.70 -8.98
CA SER A 383 7.28 -15.35 -10.25
C SER A 383 8.65 -16.00 -10.18
N LEU A 384 9.63 -15.34 -9.55
CA LEU A 384 11.00 -15.84 -9.44
C LEU A 384 11.12 -17.06 -8.52
N ILE A 385 10.35 -17.09 -7.43
CA ILE A 385 10.37 -18.23 -6.49
C ILE A 385 9.85 -19.53 -7.11
N ILE A 386 9.05 -19.48 -8.18
CA ILE A 386 8.55 -20.69 -8.87
C ILE A 386 9.72 -21.55 -9.36
N ALA A 387 10.76 -20.93 -9.90
CA ALA A 387 11.96 -21.64 -10.36
C ALA A 387 12.79 -22.20 -9.21
N GLN A 388 12.64 -21.65 -8.00
CA GLN A 388 13.35 -22.08 -6.80
C GLN A 388 12.57 -23.14 -6.01
N GLY A 389 11.27 -23.30 -6.26
CA GLY A 389 10.39 -24.22 -5.53
C GLY A 389 10.14 -23.85 -4.07
N THR A 390 10.47 -22.62 -3.65
CA THR A 390 10.38 -22.16 -2.26
C THR A 390 8.97 -21.67 -1.90
N SER A 391 8.70 -21.56 -0.60
CA SER A 391 7.42 -21.10 -0.06
C SER A 391 7.05 -19.70 -0.51
N ALA A 392 5.80 -19.51 -0.90
CA ALA A 392 5.28 -18.20 -1.31
C ALA A 392 4.87 -17.34 -0.11
N PRO A 393 4.98 -16.00 -0.22
CA PRO A 393 4.37 -15.08 0.72
C PRO A 393 2.85 -15.33 0.85
N PRO A 394 2.25 -15.06 2.03
CA PRO A 394 0.80 -15.03 2.19
C PRO A 394 0.14 -14.09 1.16
N ALA A 395 -1.07 -14.43 0.72
CA ALA A 395 -1.87 -13.55 -0.13
C ALA A 395 -2.42 -12.35 0.68
N GLY A 396 -2.83 -11.29 -0.02
CA GLY A 396 -3.46 -10.12 0.59
C GLY A 396 -2.58 -9.28 1.53
N LEU A 397 -1.26 -9.27 1.35
CA LEU A 397 -0.34 -8.49 2.21
C LEU A 397 -0.68 -7.00 2.22
N ARG A 398 -0.71 -6.40 3.42
CA ARG A 398 -0.86 -4.95 3.61
C ARG A 398 0.53 -4.31 3.67
N ILE A 399 0.98 -3.71 2.56
CA ILE A 399 2.31 -3.11 2.46
C ILE A 399 2.19 -1.59 2.60
N LEU A 400 2.74 -1.03 3.66
CA LEU A 400 2.75 0.41 3.91
C LEU A 400 4.06 1.02 3.39
N ILE A 401 3.96 1.91 2.40
CA ILE A 401 5.08 2.78 2.02
C ILE A 401 4.99 4.10 2.80
N SER A 402 6.12 4.64 3.21
CA SER A 402 6.18 5.93 3.91
C SER A 402 7.46 6.68 3.57
N ASN A 403 7.43 8.01 3.63
CA ASN A 403 8.61 8.86 3.66
C ASN A 403 8.70 9.70 4.94
N TRP A 404 8.01 9.31 6.01
CA TRP A 404 7.96 10.11 7.25
C TRP A 404 8.80 9.52 8.39
N GLY A 405 9.20 8.25 8.28
CA GLY A 405 10.03 7.58 9.28
C GLY A 405 11.46 8.12 9.30
N SER A 406 12.15 7.96 10.42
CA SER A 406 13.53 8.46 10.57
C SER A 406 14.57 7.65 9.80
N LEU A 407 14.29 6.37 9.49
CA LEU A 407 15.22 5.45 8.83
C LEU A 407 14.86 5.28 7.35
N GLY A 408 15.35 6.15 6.47
CA GLY A 408 15.11 6.06 5.04
C GLY A 408 15.86 4.92 4.34
N GLY A 409 15.27 4.35 3.30
CA GLY A 409 15.81 3.22 2.54
C GLY A 409 15.65 1.87 3.24
N THR A 410 14.69 1.74 4.16
CA THR A 410 14.62 0.59 5.07
C THR A 410 13.25 -0.08 5.02
N GLY A 411 13.22 -1.38 5.30
CA GLY A 411 11.99 -2.17 5.37
C GLY A 411 11.79 -2.83 6.73
N ALA A 412 10.58 -3.33 6.96
CA ALA A 412 10.30 -4.27 8.03
C ALA A 412 9.07 -5.12 7.71
N ALA A 413 9.09 -6.41 8.04
CA ALA A 413 7.97 -7.33 7.85
C ALA A 413 7.41 -7.82 9.19
N PRO A 414 6.72 -6.98 9.99
CA PRO A 414 6.19 -7.43 11.28
C PRO A 414 4.99 -8.39 11.18
N LEU A 415 4.30 -8.42 10.02
CA LEU A 415 3.07 -9.21 9.79
C LEU A 415 1.97 -8.94 10.84
N PHE A 416 1.81 -7.69 11.32
CA PHE A 416 0.84 -7.39 12.38
C PHE A 416 -0.61 -7.68 11.96
N GLY A 417 -0.93 -7.53 10.68
CA GLY A 417 -2.25 -7.87 10.15
C GLY A 417 -2.51 -9.37 10.17
N ILE A 418 -1.57 -10.17 9.69
CA ILE A 418 -1.66 -11.64 9.59
C ILE A 418 -1.54 -12.31 10.97
N ARG A 419 -0.64 -11.83 11.83
CA ARG A 419 -0.44 -12.34 13.20
C ARG A 419 -1.47 -11.84 14.20
N PHE A 420 -2.41 -10.99 13.76
CA PHE A 420 -3.45 -10.37 14.59
C PHE A 420 -2.91 -9.57 15.80
N TRP A 421 -1.73 -8.97 15.65
CA TRP A 421 -1.06 -8.22 16.72
C TRP A 421 -1.47 -6.73 16.75
N ASP A 422 -1.86 -6.25 17.93
CA ASP A 422 -2.30 -4.86 18.15
C ASP A 422 -1.22 -3.92 18.70
N GLY A 423 -0.07 -4.45 19.13
CA GLY A 423 1.01 -3.66 19.70
C GLY A 423 1.79 -2.92 18.61
N LEU A 424 1.69 -1.59 18.60
CA LEU A 424 2.52 -0.73 17.76
C LEU A 424 3.44 0.08 18.65
N GLU A 425 4.67 -0.42 18.81
CA GLU A 425 5.69 0.25 19.61
C GLU A 425 6.06 1.61 19.02
N THR A 426 6.15 2.63 19.86
CA THR A 426 6.45 4.00 19.41
C THR A 426 7.81 4.07 18.70
N ALA A 427 8.79 3.30 19.15
CA ALA A 427 10.10 3.19 18.50
C ALA A 427 10.00 2.65 17.07
N PHE A 428 9.19 1.59 16.86
CA PHE A 428 8.94 1.01 15.54
C PHE A 428 8.27 2.04 14.62
N VAL A 429 7.22 2.70 15.10
CA VAL A 429 6.50 3.73 14.33
C VAL A 429 7.44 4.87 13.96
N ASN A 430 8.24 5.38 14.90
CA ASN A 430 9.19 6.46 14.65
C ASN A 430 10.22 6.13 13.57
N ASN A 431 10.75 4.90 13.61
CA ASN A 431 11.81 4.45 12.73
C ASN A 431 11.32 4.20 11.30
N PHE A 432 10.25 3.42 11.16
CA PHE A 432 9.84 2.88 9.86
C PHE A 432 8.64 3.61 9.25
N ILE A 433 7.84 4.31 10.05
CA ILE A 433 6.55 4.85 9.57
C ILE A 433 6.54 6.36 9.59
N ALA A 434 6.63 6.99 10.76
CA ALA A 434 6.51 8.42 10.93
C ALA A 434 7.22 8.86 12.21
N SER A 435 8.27 9.65 12.06
CA SER A 435 9.03 10.22 13.17
C SER A 435 8.19 11.25 13.94
N ALA A 436 8.41 11.37 15.26
CA ALA A 436 7.66 12.25 16.15
C ALA A 436 7.77 13.76 15.82
N VAL A 437 8.71 14.16 14.96
CA VAL A 437 8.81 15.54 14.43
C VAL A 437 7.87 15.81 13.25
N ASN A 438 7.26 14.76 12.69
CA ASN A 438 6.47 14.78 11.47
C ASN A 438 4.95 14.50 11.59
N PRO A 439 4.30 14.45 12.78
CA PRO A 439 2.84 14.52 12.83
C PRO A 439 2.40 15.97 13.05
N VAL A 440 1.45 16.40 12.23
CA VAL A 440 0.58 17.55 12.52
C VAL A 440 0.14 17.45 13.98
N ALA A 441 0.50 18.45 14.80
CA ALA A 441 0.39 18.42 16.26
C ALA A 441 -0.96 17.82 16.72
N GLY A 442 -0.91 16.69 17.43
CA GLY A 442 -2.09 15.99 17.98
C GLY A 442 -2.57 14.76 17.20
N GLY A 443 -2.11 14.52 15.96
CA GLY A 443 -2.60 13.44 15.10
C GLY A 443 -1.95 12.06 15.29
N PHE A 444 -0.81 11.97 16.00
CA PHE A 444 -0.01 10.74 16.07
C PHE A 444 -0.76 9.54 16.66
N ASN A 445 -1.47 9.74 17.78
CA ASN A 445 -2.23 8.65 18.42
C ASN A 445 -3.38 8.15 17.53
N THR A 446 -4.04 9.06 16.81
CA THR A 446 -5.07 8.72 15.83
C THR A 446 -4.49 7.89 14.69
N MET A 447 -3.34 8.31 14.14
CA MET A 447 -2.62 7.55 13.12
C MET A 447 -2.28 6.14 13.60
N VAL A 448 -1.66 6.01 14.77
CA VAL A 448 -1.32 4.71 15.36
C VAL A 448 -2.58 3.84 15.53
N GLY A 449 -3.70 4.42 15.98
CA GLY A 449 -4.99 3.70 16.07
C GLY A 449 -5.45 3.09 14.74
N TYR A 450 -5.28 3.81 13.63
CA TYR A 450 -5.59 3.32 12.28
C TYR A 450 -4.60 2.26 11.78
N LEU A 451 -3.33 2.33 12.20
CA LEU A 451 -2.30 1.40 11.76
C LEU A 451 -2.33 0.04 12.48
N LYS A 452 -2.92 -0.05 13.68
CA LYS A 452 -2.99 -1.32 14.43
C LYS A 452 -3.65 -2.42 13.60
N ARG A 453 -2.96 -3.56 13.44
CA ARG A 453 -3.31 -4.71 12.56
C ARG A 453 -3.40 -4.39 11.06
N GLN A 454 -2.93 -3.23 10.61
CA GLN A 454 -3.09 -2.78 9.22
C GLN A 454 -1.80 -2.75 8.41
N ILE A 455 -0.74 -3.36 8.97
CA ILE A 455 0.60 -3.38 8.40
C ILE A 455 1.12 -4.82 8.47
N ASP A 456 1.50 -5.37 7.32
CA ASP A 456 2.25 -6.62 7.26
C ASP A 456 3.71 -6.39 6.87
N VAL A 457 3.94 -5.45 5.95
CA VAL A 457 5.25 -4.99 5.52
C VAL A 457 5.27 -3.46 5.51
N VAL A 458 6.39 -2.85 5.88
CA VAL A 458 6.67 -1.42 5.75
C VAL A 458 7.88 -1.22 4.85
N TYR A 459 7.85 -0.19 4.02
CA TYR A 459 9.02 0.34 3.33
C TYR A 459 9.10 1.86 3.49
N ASN A 460 10.15 2.33 4.16
CA ASN A 460 10.41 3.75 4.36
C ASN A 460 11.38 4.27 3.29
N TYR A 461 10.91 5.10 2.37
CA TYR A 461 11.70 5.70 1.31
C TYR A 461 12.17 7.13 1.60
N ASN A 462 12.16 7.55 2.88
CA ASN A 462 12.63 8.88 3.33
C ASN A 462 14.16 9.08 3.23
N VAL A 463 14.69 9.13 2.01
CA VAL A 463 16.13 9.28 1.78
C VAL A 463 16.51 10.73 1.53
N SER A 464 17.72 11.11 1.94
CA SER A 464 18.27 12.45 1.70
C SER A 464 18.65 12.70 0.23
N ASP A 465 18.85 11.63 -0.54
CA ASP A 465 19.23 11.64 -1.95
C ASP A 465 18.34 10.68 -2.71
N TYR A 466 17.57 11.20 -3.68
CA TYR A 466 16.63 10.42 -4.47
C TYR A 466 17.30 9.33 -5.32
N THR A 467 18.61 9.37 -5.53
CA THR A 467 19.35 8.28 -6.20
C THR A 467 19.46 7.02 -5.34
N LYS A 468 19.26 7.13 -4.01
CA LYS A 468 19.25 6.00 -3.07
C LYS A 468 17.94 5.20 -3.09
N ILE A 469 16.96 5.60 -3.90
CA ILE A 469 15.71 4.85 -4.14
C ILE A 469 15.61 4.44 -5.61
N ASN A 470 16.69 3.92 -6.19
CA ASN A 470 16.65 3.28 -7.50
C ASN A 470 15.76 2.02 -7.47
N SER A 471 15.22 1.62 -8.63
CA SER A 471 14.30 0.49 -8.76
C SER A 471 14.86 -0.79 -8.18
N ASP A 472 16.10 -1.13 -8.49
CA ASP A 472 16.79 -2.30 -7.98
C ASP A 472 16.94 -2.29 -6.45
N LEU A 473 17.26 -1.14 -5.85
CA LEU A 473 17.36 -1.00 -4.39
C LEU A 473 15.99 -1.13 -3.71
N VAL A 474 14.96 -0.49 -4.27
CA VAL A 474 13.58 -0.63 -3.78
C VAL A 474 13.12 -2.09 -3.90
N VAL A 475 13.38 -2.73 -5.05
CA VAL A 475 12.96 -4.11 -5.31
C VAL A 475 13.71 -5.10 -4.42
N GLU A 476 15.02 -4.92 -4.21
CA GLU A 476 15.81 -5.75 -3.30
C GLU A 476 15.28 -5.65 -1.87
N THR A 477 15.01 -4.44 -1.36
CA THR A 477 14.45 -4.27 -0.02
C THR A 477 13.08 -4.95 0.07
N ILE A 478 12.20 -4.78 -0.93
CA ILE A 478 10.92 -5.47 -0.93
C ILE A 478 11.08 -6.99 -1.04
N PHE A 479 12.07 -7.50 -1.77
CA PHE A 479 12.36 -8.94 -1.83
C PHE A 479 12.90 -9.47 -0.50
N HIS A 480 13.74 -8.72 0.19
CA HIS A 480 14.19 -9.02 1.57
C HIS A 480 12.97 -9.14 2.49
N GLU A 481 12.09 -8.13 2.50
CA GLU A 481 10.88 -8.18 3.34
C GLU A 481 9.92 -9.30 2.97
N LEU A 482 9.74 -9.58 1.67
CA LEU A 482 8.92 -10.71 1.22
C LEU A 482 9.54 -12.05 1.59
N SER A 483 10.86 -12.15 1.72
CA SER A 483 11.54 -13.35 2.19
C SER A 483 11.25 -13.66 3.66
N HIS A 484 11.08 -12.62 4.49
CA HIS A 484 10.54 -12.80 5.83
C HIS A 484 9.07 -13.27 5.80
N THR A 485 8.22 -12.69 4.94
CA THR A 485 6.83 -13.16 4.81
C THR A 485 6.74 -14.61 4.31
N ALA A 486 7.66 -15.04 3.45
CA ALA A 486 7.77 -16.42 2.99
C ALA A 486 8.27 -17.36 4.11
N LEU A 487 9.20 -16.90 4.96
CA LEU A 487 9.59 -17.60 6.18
C LEU A 487 8.41 -17.84 7.13
N TYR A 488 7.49 -16.88 7.27
CA TYR A 488 6.25 -17.10 8.02
C TYR A 488 5.44 -18.28 7.46
N THR A 489 5.29 -18.37 6.13
CA THR A 489 4.62 -19.51 5.47
C THR A 489 5.37 -20.83 5.74
N GLN A 490 6.71 -20.79 5.74
CA GLN A 490 7.57 -21.96 5.91
C GLN A 490 7.58 -22.46 7.38
N ALA A 491 8.04 -21.63 8.31
CA ALA A 491 8.32 -22.00 9.69
C ALA A 491 7.10 -21.85 10.62
N GLY A 492 6.06 -21.16 10.15
CA GLY A 492 4.79 -20.99 10.85
C GLY A 492 4.75 -19.85 11.86
N ASN A 493 3.53 -19.54 12.31
CA ASN A 493 3.23 -18.35 13.14
C ASN A 493 4.02 -18.29 14.45
N LEU A 494 4.22 -19.43 15.14
CA LEU A 494 4.93 -19.45 16.42
C LEU A 494 6.42 -19.13 16.26
N TRP A 495 7.06 -19.68 15.23
CA TRP A 495 8.47 -19.40 14.90
C TRP A 495 8.64 -17.93 14.57
N TYR A 496 7.82 -17.44 13.65
CA TYR A 496 7.93 -16.08 13.14
C TYR A 496 7.56 -15.03 14.19
N THR A 497 6.61 -15.35 15.07
CA THR A 497 6.30 -14.51 16.24
C THR A 497 7.51 -14.36 17.15
N ALA A 498 8.20 -15.46 17.47
CA ALA A 498 9.41 -15.39 18.27
C ALA A 498 10.51 -14.54 17.60
N ALA A 499 10.65 -14.64 16.27
CA ALA A 499 11.65 -13.87 15.53
C ALA A 499 11.38 -12.37 15.56
N VAL A 500 10.13 -11.96 15.28
CA VAL A 500 9.75 -10.54 15.31
C VAL A 500 9.81 -9.98 16.73
N ASP A 501 9.34 -10.72 17.73
CA ASP A 501 9.36 -10.25 19.12
C ASP A 501 10.79 -10.09 19.62
N ALA A 502 11.71 -10.98 19.21
CA ALA A 502 13.14 -10.85 19.45
C ALA A 502 13.69 -9.54 18.86
N THR A 503 13.40 -9.22 17.59
CA THR A 503 13.82 -7.97 16.93
C THR A 503 13.20 -6.73 17.60
N ILE A 504 11.91 -6.76 17.95
CA ILE A 504 11.24 -5.64 18.63
C ILE A 504 11.87 -5.37 20.00
N ASN A 505 12.19 -6.43 20.76
CA ASN A 505 12.87 -6.29 22.06
C ASN A 505 14.24 -5.60 21.91
N GLU A 506 14.99 -5.95 20.87
CA GLU A 506 16.28 -5.30 20.58
C GLU A 506 16.09 -3.83 20.17
N ILE A 507 15.11 -3.50 19.32
CA ILE A 507 14.76 -2.10 18.97
C ILE A 507 14.46 -1.29 20.23
N ILE A 508 13.63 -1.81 21.13
CA ILE A 508 13.27 -1.14 22.39
C ILE A 508 14.53 -0.93 23.24
N SER A 509 15.36 -1.97 23.39
CA SER A 509 16.61 -1.88 24.16
C SER A 509 17.62 -0.90 23.54
N ALA A 510 17.62 -0.76 22.22
CA ALA A 510 18.50 0.16 21.54
C ALA A 510 18.06 1.61 21.75
N THR A 511 16.76 1.90 21.91
CA THR A 511 16.27 3.26 22.20
C THR A 511 16.69 3.81 23.57
N VAL A 512 17.04 2.94 24.52
CA VAL A 512 17.67 3.36 25.79
C VAL A 512 19.19 3.51 25.67
N SER A 513 19.78 3.20 24.52
CA SER A 513 21.19 3.40 24.20
C SER A 513 21.34 4.48 23.12
N SER A 514 22.44 5.24 23.11
CA SER A 514 22.63 6.36 22.19
C SER A 514 22.92 5.95 20.73
N SER A 515 22.79 4.68 20.36
CA SER A 515 23.00 4.16 19.00
C SER A 515 21.84 3.24 18.65
N PRO A 516 21.05 3.52 17.60
CA PRO A 516 20.02 2.61 17.20
C PRO A 516 20.68 1.35 16.61
N ASN A 517 20.23 0.21 17.09
CA ASN A 517 20.70 -1.10 16.68
C ASN A 517 19.46 -1.99 16.72
N PRO A 518 18.77 -2.19 15.60
CA PRO A 518 17.47 -2.85 15.60
C PRO A 518 17.58 -4.35 15.88
N TYR A 519 18.80 -4.91 15.84
CA TYR A 519 19.06 -6.34 15.97
C TYR A 519 19.85 -6.72 17.22
N GLY A 520 20.33 -5.73 17.98
CA GLY A 520 21.20 -5.94 19.13
C GLY A 520 22.66 -6.19 18.77
N ARG A 521 23.46 -6.49 19.81
CA ARG A 521 24.93 -6.69 19.69
C ARG A 521 25.33 -8.12 19.30
N GLY A 522 24.38 -9.01 19.03
CA GLY A 522 24.65 -10.40 18.69
C GLY A 522 25.04 -11.31 19.86
N ASN A 523 24.82 -10.86 21.09
CA ASN A 523 25.20 -11.58 22.32
C ASN A 523 24.06 -11.75 23.32
N THR A 524 22.81 -11.59 22.87
CA THR A 524 21.61 -11.73 23.68
C THR A 524 20.91 -13.06 23.37
N SER A 525 19.94 -13.45 24.20
CA SER A 525 19.08 -14.61 23.93
C SER A 525 18.25 -14.47 22.64
N SER A 526 18.03 -13.23 22.18
CA SER A 526 17.34 -12.91 20.93
C SER A 526 18.21 -13.13 19.69
N SER A 527 19.53 -13.02 19.85
CA SER A 527 20.47 -12.99 18.71
C SER A 527 20.38 -14.23 17.81
N PRO A 528 20.29 -15.48 18.30
CA PRO A 528 20.31 -16.65 17.42
C PRO A 528 19.14 -16.73 16.42
N ILE A 529 17.91 -16.40 16.83
CA ILE A 529 16.76 -16.44 15.93
C ILE A 529 16.76 -15.25 14.96
N ILE A 530 17.24 -14.08 15.42
CA ILE A 530 17.42 -12.90 14.56
C ILE A 530 18.46 -13.21 13.47
N ALA A 531 19.57 -13.85 13.82
CA ALA A 531 20.62 -14.23 12.87
C ALA A 531 20.07 -15.10 11.74
N LEU A 532 19.25 -16.12 12.06
CA LEU A 532 18.60 -16.94 11.05
C LEU A 532 17.60 -16.15 10.20
N ASN A 533 16.72 -15.38 10.84
CA ASN A 533 15.67 -14.62 10.16
C ASN A 533 16.24 -13.61 9.17
N GLU A 534 17.16 -12.76 9.64
CA GLU A 534 17.77 -11.70 8.82
C GLU A 534 18.78 -12.28 7.82
N GLY A 535 19.55 -13.30 8.21
CA GLY A 535 20.53 -13.95 7.33
C GLY A 535 19.87 -14.52 6.07
N TRP A 536 18.78 -15.29 6.24
CA TRP A 536 18.03 -15.83 5.10
C TRP A 536 17.42 -14.72 4.23
N ALA A 537 16.77 -13.73 4.85
CA ALA A 537 16.11 -12.67 4.10
C ALA A 537 17.11 -11.82 3.30
N SER A 538 18.28 -11.52 3.88
CA SER A 538 19.35 -10.78 3.21
C SER A 538 19.93 -11.55 2.03
N HIS A 539 20.19 -12.84 2.19
CA HIS A 539 20.61 -13.70 1.09
C HIS A 539 19.55 -13.74 -0.01
N TYR A 540 18.33 -14.12 0.34
CA TYR A 540 17.30 -14.44 -0.65
C TYR A 540 16.78 -13.20 -1.36
N GLY A 541 16.70 -12.06 -0.66
CA GLY A 541 16.40 -10.75 -1.25
C GLY A 541 17.40 -10.37 -2.34
N GLN A 542 18.70 -10.43 -2.03
CA GLN A 542 19.77 -10.13 -2.98
C GLN A 542 19.87 -11.16 -4.11
N PHE A 543 19.72 -12.45 -3.82
CA PHE A 543 19.70 -13.52 -4.82
C PHE A 543 18.60 -13.29 -5.87
N LEU A 544 17.39 -12.95 -5.44
CA LEU A 544 16.28 -12.67 -6.35
C LEU A 544 16.43 -11.34 -7.09
N ALA A 545 17.00 -10.31 -6.43
CA ALA A 545 17.31 -9.04 -7.07
C ALA A 545 18.34 -9.23 -8.17
N ASP A 546 19.38 -10.03 -7.92
CA ASP A 546 20.38 -10.41 -8.90
C ASP A 546 19.80 -11.23 -10.07
N ALA A 547 18.87 -12.15 -9.80
CA ALA A 547 18.17 -12.89 -10.87
C ALA A 547 17.38 -11.96 -11.80
N ARG A 548 16.96 -10.80 -11.31
CA ARG A 548 16.25 -9.78 -12.09
C ARG A 548 17.17 -8.79 -12.79
N TYR A 549 18.15 -8.24 -12.07
CA TYR A 549 18.94 -7.10 -12.53
C TYR A 549 20.32 -7.51 -13.04
N GLY A 550 20.92 -8.56 -12.49
CA GLY A 550 22.25 -9.04 -12.85
C GLY A 550 23.28 -7.91 -12.84
N THR A 551 24.02 -7.77 -13.94
CA THR A 551 25.03 -6.72 -14.12
C THR A 551 24.45 -5.32 -14.36
N ASN A 552 23.13 -5.16 -14.49
CA ASN A 552 22.50 -3.83 -14.58
C ASN A 552 22.24 -3.19 -13.21
N SER A 553 22.50 -3.91 -12.11
CA SER A 553 22.25 -3.41 -10.76
C SER A 553 23.12 -2.18 -10.44
N SER A 554 22.58 -1.29 -9.62
CA SER A 554 23.33 -0.22 -8.96
C SER A 554 24.42 -0.80 -8.07
N CYS A 555 25.33 0.05 -7.60
CA CYS A 555 26.27 -0.36 -6.58
C CYS A 555 25.54 -0.81 -5.30
N VAL A 556 25.92 -1.98 -4.79
CA VAL A 556 25.38 -2.54 -3.55
C VAL A 556 26.43 -2.38 -2.47
N ARG A 557 26.03 -1.90 -1.30
CA ARG A 557 26.96 -1.74 -0.17
C ARG A 557 27.31 -3.10 0.42
N VAL A 558 28.59 -3.34 0.63
CA VAL A 558 29.08 -4.45 1.46
C VAL A 558 28.99 -4.00 2.92
N GLN A 559 29.05 -4.95 3.87
CA GLN A 559 29.11 -4.74 5.33
C GLN A 559 29.82 -3.47 5.78
N ASP A 560 29.47 -2.92 6.95
CA ASP A 560 29.95 -1.64 7.50
C ASP A 560 29.77 -0.38 6.62
N TYR A 561 29.38 -0.60 5.36
CA TYR A 561 28.95 0.36 4.38
C TYR A 561 30.04 1.33 3.89
N GLN A 562 31.31 1.04 4.15
CA GLN A 562 32.44 1.79 3.61
C GLN A 562 32.80 1.33 2.19
N THR A 563 32.52 0.08 1.86
CA THR A 563 32.78 -0.50 0.54
C THR A 563 31.48 -0.83 -0.20
N SER A 564 31.56 -0.88 -1.53
CA SER A 564 30.43 -1.22 -2.38
C SER A 564 30.89 -2.06 -3.56
N THR A 565 30.10 -3.06 -3.92
CA THR A 565 30.26 -3.80 -5.15
C THR A 565 29.50 -3.08 -6.24
N CYS A 566 30.18 -2.71 -7.31
CA CYS A 566 29.60 -1.99 -8.43
C CYS A 566 29.74 -2.82 -9.70
N SER A 567 28.77 -2.72 -10.61
CA SER A 567 28.87 -3.36 -11.91
C SER A 567 29.95 -2.69 -12.75
N ASN A 568 30.75 -3.50 -13.43
CA ASN A 568 31.67 -3.10 -14.50
C ASN A 568 31.31 -3.78 -15.84
N GLY A 569 30.08 -4.27 -15.96
CA GLY A 569 29.61 -5.08 -17.09
C GLY A 569 29.79 -6.59 -16.92
N THR A 570 30.59 -7.04 -15.96
CA THR A 570 30.77 -8.47 -15.62
C THR A 570 30.37 -8.78 -14.18
N ILE A 571 30.71 -7.88 -13.24
CA ILE A 571 30.37 -8.03 -11.82
C ILE A 571 28.85 -7.92 -11.64
N ARG A 572 28.29 -8.85 -10.87
CA ARG A 572 26.91 -8.86 -10.40
C ARG A 572 26.87 -8.32 -8.96
N PRO A 573 26.48 -7.05 -8.74
CA PRO A 573 26.67 -6.36 -7.46
C PRO A 573 26.08 -7.07 -6.24
N HIS A 574 24.84 -7.57 -6.36
CA HIS A 574 24.14 -8.25 -5.27
C HIS A 574 24.85 -9.53 -4.82
N ILE A 575 25.19 -10.44 -5.75
CA ILE A 575 25.93 -11.67 -5.40
C ILE A 575 27.32 -11.31 -4.87
N ALA A 576 28.04 -10.42 -5.55
CA ALA A 576 29.37 -10.00 -5.10
C ALA A 576 29.35 -9.40 -3.67
N ALA A 577 28.25 -8.75 -3.25
CA ALA A 577 28.13 -8.23 -1.89
C ALA A 577 27.90 -9.32 -0.84
N LEU A 578 27.21 -10.42 -1.20
CA LEU A 578 27.09 -11.61 -0.35
C LEU A 578 28.44 -12.31 -0.20
N GLU A 579 29.15 -12.52 -1.32
CA GLU A 579 30.49 -13.13 -1.38
C GLU A 579 31.56 -12.34 -0.61
N ALA A 580 31.45 -11.01 -0.61
CA ALA A 580 32.39 -10.13 0.08
C ALA A 580 32.13 -10.03 1.59
N PHE A 581 31.15 -10.77 2.14
CA PHE A 581 30.83 -10.74 3.56
C PHE A 581 31.96 -11.34 4.42
N ASN A 582 32.49 -10.53 5.32
CA ASN A 582 33.51 -10.84 6.30
C ASN A 582 32.91 -10.91 7.74
N PRO A 583 32.71 -12.10 8.31
CA PRO A 583 32.16 -12.25 9.67
C PRO A 583 33.10 -11.74 10.79
N LEU A 584 34.36 -11.43 10.46
CA LEU A 584 35.38 -10.96 11.39
C LEU A 584 35.61 -9.44 11.35
N LEU A 585 34.91 -8.70 10.49
CA LEU A 585 35.07 -7.26 10.30
C LEU A 585 34.92 -6.50 11.64
N PRO A 586 35.97 -5.86 12.18
CA PRO A 586 35.93 -5.33 13.56
C PRO A 586 34.82 -4.30 13.79
N ASP A 587 34.60 -3.40 12.83
CA ASP A 587 33.74 -2.22 12.95
C ASP A 587 32.27 -2.44 12.50
N ASP A 588 31.92 -3.64 12.01
CA ASP A 588 30.54 -3.97 11.66
C ASP A 588 29.76 -4.47 12.90
N PRO A 589 28.77 -3.71 13.41
CA PRO A 589 27.94 -4.14 14.54
C PRO A 589 27.00 -5.32 14.20
N PHE A 590 26.84 -5.66 12.91
CA PHE A 590 25.95 -6.70 12.41
C PHE A 590 26.69 -7.88 11.78
N LYS A 591 28.01 -7.99 11.95
CA LYS A 591 28.80 -9.12 11.41
C LYS A 591 28.36 -10.50 11.90
N TRP A 592 27.64 -10.54 13.02
CA TRP A 592 27.04 -11.74 13.58
C TRP A 592 25.73 -12.14 12.86
N ILE A 593 25.20 -11.35 11.92
CA ILE A 593 24.07 -11.76 11.06
C ILE A 593 24.67 -12.34 9.78
N PRO A 594 24.50 -13.64 9.49
CA PRO A 594 25.29 -14.32 8.48
C PRO A 594 24.69 -14.15 7.08
N ARG A 595 24.85 -12.95 6.50
CA ARG A 595 24.25 -12.60 5.20
C ARG A 595 24.86 -13.41 4.05
N GLY A 596 26.17 -13.63 4.06
CA GLY A 596 26.88 -14.42 3.03
C GLY A 596 26.74 -15.93 3.19
N LEU A 597 26.46 -16.43 4.40
CA LEU A 597 26.50 -17.88 4.70
C LEU A 597 25.63 -18.73 3.78
N PHE A 598 24.44 -18.24 3.40
CA PHE A 598 23.53 -18.98 2.54
C PHE A 598 24.00 -19.00 1.08
N GLN A 599 24.73 -17.96 0.65
CA GLN A 599 25.36 -17.91 -0.67
C GLN A 599 26.52 -18.90 -0.73
N ASP A 600 27.42 -18.87 0.26
CA ASP A 600 28.54 -19.81 0.43
C ASP A 600 28.10 -21.27 0.66
N LEU A 601 26.81 -21.58 0.79
CA LEU A 601 26.33 -22.97 0.79
C LEU A 601 25.98 -23.44 -0.63
N ILE A 602 25.66 -22.52 -1.54
CA ILE A 602 25.13 -22.79 -2.88
C ILE A 602 26.26 -22.93 -3.90
N ASP A 603 27.21 -22.01 -3.91
CA ASP A 603 28.35 -22.03 -4.80
C ASP A 603 29.67 -22.19 -4.02
N ASN A 604 30.78 -22.20 -4.77
CA ASN A 604 32.14 -22.33 -4.27
C ASN A 604 33.06 -21.30 -4.93
N THR A 605 32.47 -20.19 -5.38
CA THR A 605 33.21 -19.16 -6.11
C THR A 605 34.07 -18.42 -5.09
N PRO A 606 35.39 -18.33 -5.26
CA PRO A 606 36.20 -17.63 -4.28
C PRO A 606 35.85 -16.13 -4.26
N GLY A 607 35.05 -15.69 -3.28
CA GLY A 607 35.08 -14.33 -2.78
C GLY A 607 36.48 -14.03 -2.24
N GLU A 608 36.89 -12.76 -2.17
CA GLU A 608 38.22 -12.40 -1.68
C GLU A 608 38.48 -12.90 -0.24
N ILE A 609 39.18 -14.05 -0.15
CA ILE A 609 40.08 -14.59 0.90
C ILE A 609 39.62 -14.67 2.37
N THR A 610 38.44 -14.18 2.77
CA THR A 610 38.11 -14.11 4.22
C THR A 610 37.34 -15.32 4.74
N VAL A 611 36.46 -15.92 3.92
CA VAL A 611 35.75 -17.16 4.23
C VAL A 611 36.16 -18.22 3.20
N ASN A 612 36.61 -19.37 3.67
CA ASN A 612 36.89 -20.53 2.85
C ASN A 612 35.57 -21.23 2.51
N ASP A 613 35.01 -20.84 1.37
CA ASP A 613 33.82 -21.43 0.77
C ASP A 613 34.18 -22.67 -0.09
N GLN A 614 34.34 -23.80 0.58
CA GLN A 614 34.48 -25.14 -0.04
C GLN A 614 33.21 -25.97 0.10
N VAL A 615 32.07 -25.30 0.28
CA VAL A 615 30.75 -25.92 0.16
C VAL A 615 30.21 -25.62 -1.25
N SER A 616 29.20 -26.34 -1.72
CA SER A 616 28.47 -26.03 -2.97
C SER A 616 27.32 -27.02 -3.11
N LEU A 617 26.50 -26.87 -4.15
CA LEU A 617 25.46 -27.82 -4.56
C LEU A 617 24.24 -27.91 -3.62
N TYR A 618 24.15 -27.06 -2.60
CA TYR A 618 22.87 -26.83 -1.94
C TYR A 618 22.00 -25.93 -2.83
N THR A 619 20.69 -26.17 -2.78
CA THR A 619 19.68 -25.35 -3.45
C THR A 619 18.97 -24.47 -2.44
N ASN A 620 18.47 -23.31 -2.86
CA ASN A 620 17.63 -22.46 -2.00
C ASN A 620 16.45 -23.21 -1.37
N LEU A 621 15.90 -24.22 -2.05
CA LEU A 621 14.86 -25.10 -1.51
C LEU A 621 15.35 -25.94 -0.33
N GLN A 622 16.53 -26.55 -0.43
CA GLN A 622 17.13 -27.30 0.68
C GLN A 622 17.46 -26.39 1.86
N LEU A 623 17.96 -25.18 1.59
CA LEU A 623 18.29 -24.20 2.62
C LEU A 623 17.03 -23.77 3.39
N ILE A 624 15.95 -23.38 2.70
CA ILE A 624 14.75 -22.91 3.39
C ILE A 624 13.99 -24.04 4.10
N ASN A 625 14.02 -25.27 3.58
CA ASN A 625 13.36 -26.41 4.21
C ASN A 625 13.96 -26.74 5.59
N ALA A 626 15.26 -26.53 5.75
CA ALA A 626 15.94 -26.72 7.03
C ALA A 626 15.61 -25.63 8.06
N ILE A 627 14.87 -24.57 7.69
CA ILE A 627 14.29 -23.60 8.63
C ILE A 627 12.83 -23.99 8.90
N ASP A 628 12.64 -24.90 9.86
CA ASP A 628 11.32 -25.34 10.30
C ASP A 628 10.89 -24.71 11.64
N SER A 629 9.69 -25.07 12.13
CA SER A 629 9.10 -24.53 13.35
C SER A 629 9.90 -24.74 14.65
N GLU A 630 10.89 -25.62 14.68
CA GLU A 630 11.75 -25.97 15.82
C GLU A 630 13.14 -25.30 15.77
N ILE A 631 13.57 -24.86 14.59
CA ILE A 631 14.94 -24.39 14.36
C ILE A 631 15.12 -22.93 14.77
N ARG A 632 15.68 -22.71 15.96
CA ARG A 632 15.78 -21.37 16.60
C ARG A 632 17.20 -20.79 16.64
N SER A 633 18.20 -21.48 16.10
CA SER A 633 19.59 -21.00 16.07
C SER A 633 20.36 -21.51 14.85
N PRO A 634 21.43 -20.81 14.42
CA PRO A 634 22.30 -21.26 13.32
C PRO A 634 22.89 -22.65 13.55
N GLN A 635 23.21 -23.03 14.79
CA GLN A 635 23.72 -24.36 15.12
C GLN A 635 22.68 -25.45 14.88
N LEU A 636 21.43 -25.23 15.32
CA LEU A 636 20.34 -26.19 15.06
C LEU A 636 20.03 -26.27 13.56
N TYR A 637 20.05 -25.12 12.87
CA TYR A 637 19.86 -25.05 11.43
C TYR A 637 20.91 -25.87 10.68
N ARG A 638 22.20 -25.74 11.05
CA ARG A 638 23.29 -26.54 10.47
C ARG A 638 23.03 -28.03 10.57
N GLU A 639 22.70 -28.52 11.78
CA GLU A 639 22.47 -29.95 11.97
C GLU A 639 21.22 -30.42 11.23
N ARG A 640 20.15 -29.61 11.19
CA ARG A 640 18.95 -29.90 10.39
C ARG A 640 19.30 -30.01 8.91
N LEU A 641 19.98 -29.00 8.37
CA LEU A 641 20.41 -28.95 6.97
C LEU A 641 21.22 -30.20 6.59
N LEU A 642 22.19 -30.59 7.41
CA LEU A 642 22.99 -31.80 7.17
C LEU A 642 22.13 -33.06 7.24
N SER A 643 21.25 -33.17 8.24
CA SER A 643 20.40 -34.35 8.42
C SER A 643 19.46 -34.59 7.24
N GLU A 644 18.86 -33.53 6.69
CA GLU A 644 17.91 -33.61 5.57
C GLU A 644 18.61 -33.86 4.23
N ASN A 645 19.92 -33.58 4.15
CA ASN A 645 20.71 -33.67 2.93
C ASN A 645 21.78 -34.76 3.00
N SER A 646 21.50 -35.86 3.71
CA SER A 646 22.36 -37.04 3.79
C SER A 646 23.79 -36.75 4.28
N ASN A 647 23.96 -35.73 5.12
CA ASN A 647 25.25 -35.23 5.60
C ASN A 647 26.20 -34.80 4.47
N ASN A 648 25.67 -34.28 3.36
CA ASN A 648 26.48 -33.80 2.25
C ASN A 648 27.51 -32.75 2.74
N GLN A 649 28.79 -32.97 2.42
CA GLN A 649 29.90 -32.07 2.78
C GLN A 649 29.93 -31.69 4.28
N ALA A 650 29.54 -32.60 5.18
CA ALA A 650 29.36 -32.29 6.60
C ALA A 650 30.57 -31.65 7.29
N THR A 651 31.79 -32.02 6.90
CA THR A 651 33.01 -31.40 7.43
C THR A 651 33.14 -29.94 6.98
N GLN A 652 32.96 -29.69 5.68
CA GLN A 652 33.05 -28.37 5.08
C GLN A 652 31.93 -27.45 5.57
N VAL A 653 30.70 -27.95 5.66
CA VAL A 653 29.56 -27.20 6.21
C VAL A 653 29.81 -26.82 7.67
N ARG A 654 30.31 -27.74 8.51
CA ARG A 654 30.67 -27.40 9.90
C ARG A 654 31.81 -26.39 9.98
N ASP A 655 32.78 -26.49 9.09
CA ASP A 655 33.87 -25.51 9.00
C ASP A 655 33.35 -24.12 8.59
N LEU A 656 32.49 -24.05 7.58
CA LEU A 656 31.87 -22.81 7.12
C LEU A 656 31.12 -22.11 8.25
N PHE A 657 30.22 -22.82 8.95
CA PHE A 657 29.50 -22.25 10.09
C PHE A 657 30.44 -21.75 11.20
N ARG A 658 31.53 -22.48 11.47
CA ARG A 658 32.55 -22.04 12.42
C ARG A 658 33.24 -20.75 11.98
N GLN A 659 33.52 -20.56 10.69
CA GLN A 659 34.10 -19.32 10.16
C GLN A 659 33.15 -18.12 10.32
N TYR A 660 31.83 -18.36 10.24
CA TYR A 660 30.79 -17.38 10.57
C TYR A 660 30.53 -17.18 12.07
N GLY A 661 31.27 -17.86 12.96
CA GLY A 661 31.14 -17.74 14.40
C GLY A 661 30.13 -18.69 15.07
N TYR A 662 29.63 -19.70 14.36
CA TYR A 662 28.66 -20.68 14.86
C TYR A 662 29.29 -22.07 15.03
N GLN A 663 29.88 -22.30 16.20
CA GLN A 663 30.43 -23.61 16.59
C GLN A 663 29.32 -24.60 16.98
#